data_AF-A0A3N6GNI8-F1
#
_entry.id   AF-A0A3N6GNI8-F1
#
_cell.length_a   1.000
_cell.length_b   1.000
_cell.length_c   1.000
_cell.angle_alpha   90.00
_cell.angle_beta   90.00
_cell.angle_gamma   90.00
#
_symmetry.space_group_name_H-M   'P 1'
#
loop_
_entity.id
_entity.type
_entity.pdbx_description
1 polymer ?
#
loop_
_entity_poly.entity_id
_entity_poly.type
_entity_poly.pdbx_seq_one_letter_code
_entity_poly.pdbx_strand_id
1 'polypeptide(L)'
;MTLCDFEGCTRPARAKSGGLCAGHYTQRNMGQPLRPLRHVRRTAPAKAPCSFSSCENPSRSLGLCGGHYAQARASKPLIPLRTRRPNGPAPTGCEVPDCTRTHHASGLCRPHHREHAGGEELHAPAPDSVNCRFTPCAGKVVARGLCNGHYNQETAGKPLTELRERSLSNPAACTYTGCSRPYHAKQLCAAHYTQLWRNEPLRPLLLDDRPADQRPEHCTFSGCTHPCKGRSGLCNGHYTQVQRGQSLRPLGTFTPTGTRRELCAFPGCDKPSKSKQWCTGHYTQTLRGQELRPLRTKQAESPCSFETCPRPARTAGLCGSHYSQSRRGPLKPLPAKAPSPCSYEECGLPAEARGLCSAHYSQNRLGRSLAPLKKPGGRDCSFPRCDKYATTRGWCPGHYTQYRQGRELRPLHIPGQPCTFDGCDKLQDARGWCRAHYTQSQRGTEMRPVQQPKTGCDFPGCDRPHLGQGLCRAHYTQRRKGRVLHPVRSTRDPRYLAELRAQDTSECRACTKILPIETFRVRRDGLPQPYCPSCASLRSQSKKFNVTVEFLVRLAERQEELCGICRTNKGQAAWHLDHDHSCCPGDTRCGTCVRGLLCHACNTRGLAWYEQLPSHLRTFQLLNDYLDNPPAHILQSTDEAL
;
A
#
# COMPACT_ATOMS: atom_id res chain seq x y z
N MET A 1 -21.28 24.39 -31.47
CA MET A 1 -20.32 23.93 -30.44
C MET A 1 -19.12 24.86 -30.48
N THR A 2 -18.75 25.48 -29.35
CA THR A 2 -17.59 26.39 -29.30
C THR A 2 -16.28 25.60 -29.33
N LEU A 3 -15.30 26.09 -30.08
CA LEU A 3 -13.95 25.53 -30.15
C LEU A 3 -13.11 25.99 -28.97
N CYS A 4 -11.99 25.31 -28.77
CA CYS A 4 -11.04 25.62 -27.71
C CYS A 4 -10.30 26.94 -27.99
N ASP A 5 -10.26 27.84 -27.00
CA ASP A 5 -9.60 29.15 -27.11
C ASP A 5 -8.07 29.10 -27.24
N PHE A 6 -7.46 27.91 -27.11
CA PHE A 6 -6.02 27.74 -27.29
C PHE A 6 -5.67 27.74 -28.78
N GLU A 7 -4.78 28.65 -29.19
CA GLU A 7 -4.35 28.83 -30.58
C GLU A 7 -3.91 27.51 -31.24
N GLY A 8 -4.50 27.20 -32.39
CA GLY A 8 -4.27 25.95 -33.12
C GLY A 8 -4.97 24.70 -32.54
N CYS A 9 -5.87 24.83 -31.56
CA CYS A 9 -6.63 23.69 -31.04
C CYS A 9 -8.02 23.55 -31.66
N THR A 10 -8.22 22.50 -32.46
CA THR A 10 -9.50 22.20 -33.10
C THR A 10 -10.48 21.40 -32.22
N ARG A 11 -10.20 21.25 -30.92
CA ARG A 11 -11.04 20.46 -30.00
C ARG A 11 -12.21 21.29 -29.46
N PRO A 12 -13.38 20.68 -29.18
CA PRO A 12 -14.52 21.41 -28.62
C PRO A 12 -14.27 21.84 -27.16
N ALA A 13 -14.67 23.06 -26.85
CA ALA A 13 -14.68 23.61 -25.50
C ALA A 13 -15.77 22.96 -24.64
N ARG A 14 -15.56 22.90 -23.31
CA ARG A 14 -16.60 22.45 -22.37
C ARG A 14 -17.35 23.64 -21.76
N ALA A 15 -18.66 23.50 -21.56
CA ALA A 15 -19.54 24.54 -21.02
C ALA A 15 -19.10 25.14 -19.65
N LYS A 16 -18.26 24.45 -18.87
CA LYS A 16 -17.73 24.92 -17.56
C LYS A 16 -16.21 25.09 -17.53
N SER A 17 -15.59 25.19 -18.70
CA SER A 17 -14.12 25.25 -18.81
C SER A 17 -13.58 26.61 -19.20
N GLY A 18 -14.43 27.63 -19.35
CA GLY A 18 -14.04 28.96 -19.82
C GLY A 18 -13.36 28.84 -21.19
N GLY A 19 -14.08 28.28 -22.17
CA GLY A 19 -13.65 28.16 -23.56
C GLY A 19 -12.52 27.15 -23.85
N LEU A 20 -11.98 26.42 -22.87
CA LEU A 20 -10.90 25.43 -23.12
C LEU A 20 -11.42 24.01 -23.41
N CYS A 21 -10.72 23.25 -24.26
CA CYS A 21 -10.99 21.81 -24.36
C CYS A 21 -10.59 21.08 -23.07
N ALA A 22 -11.06 19.84 -22.89
CA ALA A 22 -10.76 19.05 -21.69
C ALA A 22 -9.26 18.92 -21.36
N GLY A 23 -8.39 18.85 -22.38
CA GLY A 23 -6.95 18.74 -22.18
C GLY A 23 -6.31 20.03 -21.69
N HIS A 24 -6.66 21.16 -22.30
CA HIS A 24 -6.16 22.49 -21.91
C HIS A 24 -6.74 22.93 -20.56
N TYR A 25 -8.01 22.63 -20.29
CA TYR A 25 -8.61 22.82 -18.97
C TYR A 25 -7.85 22.04 -17.87
N THR A 26 -7.34 20.85 -18.20
CA THR A 26 -6.54 20.04 -17.27
C THR A 26 -5.14 20.62 -17.06
N GLN A 27 -4.45 21.06 -18.12
CA GLN A 27 -3.17 21.77 -18.01
C GLN A 27 -3.31 23.01 -17.09
N ARG A 28 -4.37 23.80 -17.30
CA ARG A 28 -4.70 24.96 -16.46
C ARG A 28 -4.92 24.57 -15.00
N ASN A 29 -5.70 23.53 -14.72
CA ASN A 29 -5.95 23.08 -13.34
C ASN A 29 -4.71 22.46 -12.66
N MET A 30 -3.74 22.00 -13.43
CA MET A 30 -2.46 21.49 -12.92
C MET A 30 -1.40 22.59 -12.76
N GLY A 31 -1.75 23.87 -13.04
CA GLY A 31 -0.80 24.98 -12.99
C GLY A 31 0.29 24.90 -14.05
N GLN A 32 0.07 24.14 -15.13
CA GLN A 32 1.00 24.07 -16.25
C GLN A 32 0.64 25.14 -17.28
N PRO A 33 1.62 25.76 -17.95
CA PRO A 33 1.35 26.63 -19.08
C PRO A 33 0.61 25.82 -20.16
N LEU A 34 -0.39 26.45 -20.78
CA LEU A 34 -1.12 25.82 -21.88
C LEU A 34 -0.15 25.56 -23.02
N ARG A 35 -0.08 24.30 -23.46
CA ARG A 35 0.81 23.86 -24.54
C ARG A 35 0.00 23.08 -25.57
N PRO A 36 0.41 23.05 -26.85
CA PRO A 36 -0.27 22.26 -27.87
C PRO A 36 -0.44 20.81 -27.39
N LEU A 37 -1.69 20.34 -27.37
CA LEU A 37 -1.98 18.97 -26.98
C LEU A 37 -1.51 18.04 -28.10
N ARG A 38 -0.58 17.14 -27.79
CA ARG A 38 -0.14 16.12 -28.76
C ARG A 38 -1.37 15.39 -29.32
N HIS A 39 -1.48 15.33 -30.65
CA HIS A 39 -2.45 14.46 -31.31
C HIS A 39 -2.24 13.04 -30.80
N VAL A 40 -3.19 12.54 -30.03
CA VAL A 40 -3.29 11.11 -29.77
C VAL A 40 -3.74 10.51 -31.11
N ARG A 41 -2.80 9.99 -31.91
CA ARG A 41 -3.15 9.09 -33.02
C ARG A 41 -3.96 7.95 -32.43
N ARG A 42 -5.28 7.97 -32.63
CA ARG A 42 -6.18 6.84 -32.35
C ARG A 42 -6.08 5.87 -33.51
N THR A 43 -5.05 5.04 -33.51
CA THR A 43 -5.05 3.76 -34.24
C THR A 43 -4.10 2.80 -33.52
N ALA A 44 -4.55 2.27 -32.38
CA ALA A 44 -4.09 0.94 -31.99
C ALA A 44 -4.75 -0.06 -32.96
N PRO A 45 -4.08 -1.15 -33.37
CA PRO A 45 -4.69 -2.15 -34.25
C PRO A 45 -5.99 -2.67 -33.64
N ALA A 46 -7.01 -2.87 -34.48
CA ALA A 46 -8.32 -3.36 -34.06
C ALA A 46 -8.12 -4.66 -33.27
N LYS A 47 -8.62 -4.70 -32.03
CA LYS A 47 -8.58 -5.93 -31.23
C LYS A 47 -9.50 -6.94 -31.89
N ALA A 48 -9.07 -8.20 -31.94
CA ALA A 48 -9.87 -9.31 -32.45
C ALA A 48 -11.28 -9.32 -31.81
N PRO A 49 -12.33 -9.78 -32.52
CA PRO A 49 -13.68 -9.85 -31.99
C PRO A 49 -13.77 -10.80 -30.79
N CYS A 50 -14.82 -10.66 -29.99
CA CYS A 50 -15.13 -11.54 -28.88
C CYS A 50 -15.30 -12.98 -29.40
N SER A 51 -14.74 -13.96 -28.69
CA SER A 51 -14.87 -15.39 -29.01
C SER A 51 -16.26 -15.97 -28.70
N PHE A 52 -17.19 -15.18 -28.15
CA PHE A 52 -18.58 -15.59 -27.97
C PHE A 52 -19.34 -15.42 -29.30
N SER A 53 -19.84 -16.52 -29.86
CA SER A 53 -20.67 -16.53 -31.07
C SER A 53 -21.87 -15.58 -30.90
N SER A 54 -22.03 -14.61 -31.80
CA SER A 54 -22.97 -13.46 -31.75
C SER A 54 -22.48 -12.18 -31.04
N CYS A 55 -21.21 -12.05 -30.67
CA CYS A 55 -20.68 -10.82 -30.09
C CYS A 55 -19.58 -10.15 -30.93
N GLU A 56 -19.93 -9.02 -31.55
CA GLU A 56 -18.99 -8.22 -32.36
C GLU A 56 -18.12 -7.27 -31.53
N ASN A 57 -18.29 -7.24 -30.21
CA ASN A 57 -17.50 -6.35 -29.35
C ASN A 57 -16.02 -6.74 -29.38
N PRO A 58 -15.09 -5.76 -29.36
CA PRO A 58 -13.66 -6.04 -29.37
C PRO A 58 -13.24 -6.79 -28.09
N SER A 59 -12.46 -7.85 -28.29
CA SER A 59 -11.86 -8.64 -27.23
C SER A 59 -10.97 -7.78 -26.34
N ARG A 60 -11.09 -7.96 -25.03
CA ARG A 60 -10.34 -7.17 -24.03
C ARG A 60 -9.36 -8.03 -23.24
N SER A 61 -9.72 -9.28 -22.95
CA SER A 61 -8.89 -10.24 -22.21
C SER A 61 -9.41 -11.66 -22.46
N LEU A 62 -8.50 -12.63 -22.65
CA LEU A 62 -8.83 -14.05 -22.88
C LEU A 62 -9.79 -14.30 -24.06
N GLY A 63 -9.67 -13.54 -25.16
CA GLY A 63 -10.56 -13.71 -26.31
C GLY A 63 -11.97 -13.13 -26.11
N LEU A 64 -12.36 -12.75 -24.89
CA LEU A 64 -13.71 -12.25 -24.57
C LEU A 64 -13.76 -10.72 -24.48
N CYS A 65 -14.91 -10.14 -24.85
CA CYS A 65 -15.21 -8.73 -24.60
C CYS A 65 -15.37 -8.46 -23.09
N GLY A 66 -15.39 -7.19 -22.69
CA GLY A 66 -15.47 -6.83 -21.26
C GLY A 66 -16.68 -7.40 -20.51
N GLY A 67 -17.84 -7.53 -21.16
CA GLY A 67 -19.05 -8.09 -20.54
C GLY A 67 -19.01 -9.61 -20.43
N HIS A 68 -18.59 -10.31 -21.49
CA HIS A 68 -18.44 -11.77 -21.49
C HIS A 68 -17.31 -12.22 -20.57
N TYR A 69 -16.21 -11.48 -20.50
CA TYR A 69 -15.14 -11.73 -19.52
C TYR A 69 -15.66 -11.60 -18.07
N ALA A 70 -16.58 -10.68 -17.81
CA ALA A 70 -17.19 -10.54 -16.48
C ALA A 70 -18.15 -11.68 -16.15
N GLN A 71 -18.92 -12.18 -17.12
CA GLN A 71 -19.76 -13.38 -16.96
C GLN A 71 -18.90 -14.62 -16.68
N ALA A 72 -17.87 -14.85 -17.50
CA ALA A 72 -16.94 -15.97 -17.33
C ALA A 72 -16.21 -15.92 -15.98
N ARG A 73 -15.77 -14.75 -15.53
CA ARG A 73 -15.13 -14.57 -14.22
C ARG A 73 -16.09 -14.79 -13.04
N ALA A 74 -17.39 -14.59 -13.25
CA ALA A 74 -18.42 -14.84 -12.25
C ALA A 74 -18.95 -16.29 -12.28
N SER A 75 -18.30 -17.18 -13.04
CA SER A 75 -18.73 -18.56 -13.28
C SER A 75 -20.17 -18.67 -13.81
N LYS A 76 -20.64 -17.64 -14.52
CA LYS A 76 -21.96 -17.64 -15.16
C LYS A 76 -21.83 -18.13 -16.60
N PRO A 77 -22.83 -18.85 -17.14
CA PRO A 77 -22.85 -19.17 -18.55
C PRO A 77 -22.76 -17.88 -19.37
N LEU A 78 -21.97 -17.92 -20.44
CA LEU A 78 -21.85 -16.81 -21.37
C LEU A 78 -23.18 -16.66 -22.10
N ILE A 79 -23.84 -15.52 -21.92
CA ILE A 79 -25.11 -15.21 -22.58
C ILE A 79 -24.96 -13.92 -23.40
N PRO A 80 -25.80 -13.70 -24.44
CA PRO A 80 -25.78 -12.47 -25.22
C PRO A 80 -25.87 -11.24 -24.32
N LEU A 81 -24.98 -10.27 -24.52
CA LEU A 81 -25.00 -9.01 -23.78
C LEU A 81 -26.10 -8.14 -24.39
N ARG A 82 -26.96 -7.53 -23.56
CA ARG A 82 -27.92 -6.51 -24.01
C ARG A 82 -27.17 -5.44 -24.81
N THR A 83 -27.61 -5.18 -26.03
CA THR A 83 -27.01 -4.21 -26.94
C THR A 83 -27.00 -2.84 -26.26
N ARG A 84 -25.81 -2.26 -26.08
CA ARG A 84 -25.71 -0.81 -25.82
C ARG A 84 -26.00 -0.11 -27.14
N ARG A 85 -27.02 0.75 -27.17
CA ARG A 85 -27.22 1.69 -28.28
C ARG A 85 -25.89 2.42 -28.59
N PRO A 86 -25.59 2.69 -29.88
CA PRO A 86 -24.45 3.53 -30.25
C PRO A 86 -24.51 4.88 -29.51
N ASN A 87 -23.35 5.50 -29.28
CA ASN A 87 -23.26 6.85 -28.70
C ASN A 87 -23.85 7.90 -29.66
N GLY A 88 -25.18 7.96 -29.77
CA GLY A 88 -25.90 9.12 -30.28
C GLY A 88 -26.05 10.19 -29.20
N PRO A 89 -26.45 11.43 -29.57
CA PRO A 89 -26.78 12.45 -28.59
C PRO A 89 -27.90 11.93 -27.67
N ALA A 90 -27.69 12.03 -26.35
CA ALA A 90 -28.71 11.65 -25.38
C ALA A 90 -29.93 12.57 -25.54
N PRO A 91 -31.16 12.06 -25.41
CA PRO A 91 -32.35 12.91 -25.40
C PRO A 91 -32.23 13.95 -24.28
N THR A 92 -32.59 15.20 -24.60
CA THR A 92 -32.50 16.34 -23.67
C THR A 92 -33.71 16.43 -22.74
N GLY A 93 -34.85 15.87 -23.15
CA GLY A 93 -36.12 15.86 -22.42
C GLY A 93 -36.66 14.45 -22.15
N CYS A 94 -37.69 14.39 -21.30
CA CYS A 94 -38.46 13.18 -21.04
C CYS A 94 -39.37 12.84 -22.23
N GLU A 95 -39.48 11.57 -22.59
CA GLU A 95 -40.31 11.07 -23.69
C GLU A 95 -41.80 10.96 -23.33
N VAL A 96 -42.18 11.14 -22.05
CA VAL A 96 -43.59 11.21 -21.64
C VAL A 96 -44.20 12.53 -22.13
N PRO A 97 -45.34 12.52 -22.85
CA PRO A 97 -46.05 13.72 -23.29
C PRO A 97 -46.26 14.71 -22.13
N ASP A 98 -46.11 16.00 -22.41
CA ASP A 98 -46.26 17.11 -21.45
C ASP A 98 -45.29 17.13 -20.26
N CYS A 99 -44.24 16.29 -20.28
CA CYS A 99 -43.19 16.29 -19.27
C CYS A 99 -41.99 17.15 -19.68
N THR A 100 -41.88 18.36 -19.11
CA THR A 100 -40.76 19.30 -19.37
C THR A 100 -39.45 18.94 -18.66
N ARG A 101 -39.36 17.77 -18.02
CA ARG A 101 -38.22 17.40 -17.18
C ARG A 101 -37.06 16.84 -17.99
N THR A 102 -35.84 17.08 -17.49
CA THR A 102 -34.62 16.55 -18.09
C THR A 102 -34.56 15.03 -18.00
N HIS A 103 -34.14 14.41 -19.10
CA HIS A 103 -33.87 12.97 -19.19
C HIS A 103 -32.90 12.49 -18.10
N HIS A 104 -33.21 11.34 -17.48
CA HIS A 104 -32.35 10.66 -16.51
C HIS A 104 -31.82 9.33 -17.04
N ALA A 105 -32.70 8.45 -17.54
CA ALA A 105 -32.34 7.18 -18.14
C ALA A 105 -33.47 6.66 -19.04
N SER A 106 -33.12 5.91 -20.10
CA SER A 106 -34.08 5.28 -21.04
C SER A 106 -35.09 6.24 -21.68
N GLY A 107 -34.71 7.49 -21.96
CA GLY A 107 -35.65 8.48 -22.53
C GLY A 107 -36.57 9.11 -21.49
N LEU A 108 -36.57 8.64 -20.24
CA LEU A 108 -37.48 9.07 -19.19
C LEU A 108 -36.80 9.94 -18.13
N CYS A 109 -37.57 10.83 -17.49
CA CYS A 109 -37.13 11.55 -16.30
C CYS A 109 -37.03 10.59 -15.10
N ARG A 110 -36.35 11.01 -14.02
CA ARG A 110 -36.08 10.13 -12.87
C ARG A 110 -37.34 9.53 -12.20
N PRO A 111 -38.47 10.26 -12.06
CA PRO A 111 -39.77 9.71 -11.65
C PRO A 111 -40.34 8.67 -12.62
N HIS A 112 -40.48 9.01 -13.90
CA HIS A 112 -41.05 8.11 -14.92
C HIS A 112 -40.21 6.84 -15.13
N HIS A 113 -38.88 6.94 -15.03
CA HIS A 113 -38.01 5.76 -15.05
C HIS A 113 -38.24 4.83 -13.84
N ARG A 114 -38.73 5.35 -12.71
CA ARG A 114 -39.05 4.55 -11.52
C ARG A 114 -40.40 3.85 -11.67
N GLU A 115 -41.40 4.55 -12.18
CA GLU A 115 -42.74 4.01 -12.49
C GLU A 115 -42.64 2.90 -13.55
N HIS A 116 -41.91 3.15 -14.64
CA HIS A 116 -41.64 2.14 -15.66
C HIS A 116 -40.84 0.94 -15.11
N ALA A 117 -39.92 1.15 -14.16
CA ALA A 117 -39.18 0.05 -13.54
C ALA A 117 -40.02 -0.78 -12.57
N GLY A 118 -41.12 -0.21 -12.04
CA GLY A 118 -42.10 -0.87 -11.18
C GLY A 118 -43.20 -1.61 -11.93
N GLY A 119 -43.25 -1.51 -13.27
CA GLY A 119 -44.32 -2.11 -14.09
C GLY A 119 -45.64 -1.32 -14.07
N GLU A 120 -45.61 -0.06 -13.62
CA GLU A 120 -46.79 0.81 -13.59
C GLU A 120 -46.93 1.60 -14.90
N GLU A 121 -48.16 1.97 -15.28
CA GLU A 121 -48.40 2.84 -16.42
C GLU A 121 -47.79 4.24 -16.20
N LEU A 122 -47.16 4.77 -17.25
CA LEU A 122 -46.53 6.08 -17.22
C LEU A 122 -47.60 7.18 -17.28
N HIS A 123 -47.84 7.83 -16.14
CA HIS A 123 -48.82 8.93 -16.08
C HIS A 123 -48.17 10.28 -16.43
N ALA A 124 -48.83 11.06 -17.28
CA ALA A 124 -48.50 12.47 -17.47
C ALA A 124 -48.68 13.23 -16.13
N PRO A 125 -47.84 14.23 -15.81
CA PRO A 125 -48.13 15.10 -14.67
C PRO A 125 -49.48 15.79 -14.90
N ALA A 126 -50.41 15.68 -13.93
CA ALA A 126 -51.68 16.38 -14.00
C ALA A 126 -51.45 17.88 -14.24
N PRO A 127 -52.22 18.55 -15.12
CA PRO A 127 -52.09 19.98 -15.32
C PRO A 127 -52.54 20.72 -14.04
N ASP A 128 -51.77 21.73 -13.67
CA ASP A 128 -52.16 22.90 -12.86
C ASP A 128 -52.36 22.80 -11.34
N SER A 129 -51.85 21.76 -10.65
CA SER A 129 -51.61 21.88 -9.19
C SER A 129 -50.13 22.19 -8.90
N VAL A 130 -49.84 23.45 -8.58
CA VAL A 130 -48.49 23.87 -8.13
C VAL A 130 -48.14 23.21 -6.80
N ASN A 131 -49.16 22.85 -6.00
CA ASN A 131 -49.06 22.36 -4.64
C ASN A 131 -49.53 20.91 -4.49
N CYS A 132 -48.94 20.22 -3.52
CA CYS A 132 -49.24 18.85 -3.12
C CYS A 132 -50.73 18.68 -2.81
N ARG A 133 -51.33 17.58 -3.30
CA ARG A 133 -52.73 17.21 -3.00
C ARG A 133 -52.98 16.85 -1.53
N PHE A 134 -51.94 16.65 -0.73
CA PHE A 134 -52.08 16.40 0.71
C PHE A 134 -52.21 17.75 1.43
N THR A 135 -53.42 18.14 1.84
CA THR A 135 -53.67 19.37 2.61
C THR A 135 -53.23 19.18 4.07
N PRO A 136 -52.48 20.11 4.71
CA PRO A 136 -52.14 21.47 4.28
C PRO A 136 -50.74 21.64 3.63
N CYS A 137 -50.19 20.61 2.97
CA CYS A 137 -48.84 20.67 2.42
C CYS A 137 -48.73 21.62 1.21
N ALA A 138 -48.01 22.73 1.38
CA ALA A 138 -47.61 23.64 0.30
C ALA A 138 -46.42 23.14 -0.55
N GLY A 139 -46.07 21.85 -0.46
CA GLY A 139 -44.91 21.29 -1.16
C GLY A 139 -45.16 21.20 -2.68
N LYS A 140 -44.16 21.56 -3.49
CA LYS A 140 -44.27 21.48 -4.96
C LYS A 140 -44.50 20.04 -5.44
N VAL A 141 -45.43 19.86 -6.37
CA VAL A 141 -45.75 18.54 -6.94
C VAL A 141 -44.57 17.96 -7.72
N VAL A 142 -44.25 16.70 -7.43
CA VAL A 142 -43.19 15.95 -8.12
C VAL A 142 -43.77 14.81 -8.95
N ALA A 143 -44.75 14.05 -8.47
CA ALA A 143 -45.43 13.03 -9.26
C ALA A 143 -46.76 12.66 -8.58
N ARG A 144 -47.76 12.20 -9.36
CA ARG A 144 -49.11 11.82 -8.86
C ARG A 144 -49.81 12.89 -8.01
N GLY A 145 -49.59 14.17 -8.32
CA GLY A 145 -50.15 15.28 -7.53
C GLY A 145 -49.52 15.46 -6.13
N LEU A 146 -48.46 14.72 -5.79
CA LEU A 146 -47.82 14.76 -4.47
C LEU A 146 -46.43 15.40 -4.51
N CYS A 147 -46.03 16.04 -3.40
CA CYS A 147 -44.64 16.47 -3.22
C CYS A 147 -43.70 15.28 -3.04
N ASN A 148 -42.39 15.50 -3.15
CA ASN A 148 -41.41 14.41 -3.04
C ASN A 148 -41.54 13.60 -1.74
N GLY A 149 -41.83 14.24 -0.61
CA GLY A 149 -41.97 13.55 0.68
C GLY A 149 -43.20 12.63 0.71
N HIS A 150 -44.35 13.15 0.26
CA HIS A 150 -45.60 12.40 0.21
C HIS A 150 -45.62 11.32 -0.87
N TYR A 151 -45.03 11.58 -2.04
CA TYR A 151 -44.84 10.55 -3.08
C TYR A 151 -44.02 9.36 -2.56
N ASN A 152 -42.99 9.59 -1.75
CA ASN A 152 -42.21 8.51 -1.14
C ASN A 152 -42.97 7.77 -0.01
N GLN A 153 -43.91 8.42 0.68
CA GLN A 153 -44.79 7.75 1.64
C GLN A 153 -45.77 6.82 0.89
N GLU A 154 -46.42 7.33 -0.14
CA GLU A 154 -47.39 6.60 -0.95
C GLU A 154 -46.77 5.40 -1.68
N THR A 155 -45.64 5.59 -2.37
CA THR A 155 -44.94 4.50 -3.07
C THR A 155 -44.34 3.45 -2.12
N ALA A 156 -44.18 3.79 -0.83
CA ALA A 156 -43.77 2.85 0.21
C ALA A 156 -44.97 2.16 0.89
N GLY A 157 -46.20 2.37 0.41
CA GLY A 157 -47.43 1.81 0.97
C GLY A 157 -47.80 2.40 2.35
N LYS A 158 -47.28 3.58 2.70
CA LYS A 158 -47.54 4.24 3.98
C LYS A 158 -48.65 5.27 3.85
N PRO A 159 -49.46 5.48 4.90
CA PRO A 159 -50.45 6.56 4.90
C PRO A 159 -49.73 7.91 4.77
N LEU A 160 -50.34 8.81 3.99
CA LEU A 160 -49.86 10.18 3.85
C LEU A 160 -50.02 10.90 5.20
N THR A 161 -48.93 11.44 5.71
CA THR A 161 -48.88 12.15 7.00
C THR A 161 -48.18 13.48 6.82
N GLU A 162 -48.37 14.41 7.75
CA GLU A 162 -47.66 15.69 7.73
C GLU A 162 -46.15 15.47 7.71
N LEU A 163 -45.47 16.12 6.75
CA LEU A 163 -44.02 16.07 6.66
C LEU A 163 -43.46 17.01 7.71
N ARG A 164 -42.68 16.46 8.64
CA ARG A 164 -41.98 17.20 9.70
C ARG A 164 -41.29 18.44 9.10
N GLU A 165 -41.65 19.63 9.57
CA GLU A 165 -41.06 20.89 9.11
C GLU A 165 -39.53 20.82 9.21
N ARG A 166 -38.82 21.06 8.10
CA ARG A 166 -37.38 21.31 8.16
C ARG A 166 -37.20 22.63 8.87
N SER A 167 -36.78 22.58 10.13
CA SER A 167 -36.49 23.75 10.96
C SER A 167 -35.72 24.82 10.18
N LEU A 168 -36.25 26.04 10.21
CA LEU A 168 -35.65 27.30 9.76
C LEU A 168 -34.37 27.69 10.57
N SER A 169 -33.73 26.74 11.26
CA SER A 169 -32.59 26.97 12.15
C SER A 169 -31.23 26.61 11.53
N ASN A 170 -31.20 26.31 10.22
CA ASN A 170 -29.93 26.02 9.56
C ASN A 170 -29.22 27.33 9.19
N PRO A 171 -28.01 27.58 9.72
CA PRO A 171 -27.27 28.80 9.45
C PRO A 171 -26.86 28.87 7.97
N ALA A 172 -26.72 30.07 7.42
CA ALA A 172 -26.23 30.26 6.04
C ALA A 172 -24.77 29.79 5.88
N ALA A 173 -24.00 29.82 6.97
CA ALA A 173 -22.58 29.48 7.02
C ALA A 173 -22.27 28.43 8.11
N CYS A 174 -21.06 27.89 8.04
CA CYS A 174 -20.50 26.99 9.05
C CYS A 174 -20.43 27.67 10.42
N THR A 175 -20.86 26.98 11.48
CA THR A 175 -20.75 27.48 12.87
C THR A 175 -19.36 27.28 13.49
N TYR A 176 -18.42 26.67 12.76
CA TYR A 176 -17.03 26.56 13.23
C TYR A 176 -16.38 27.95 13.26
N THR A 177 -15.83 28.33 14.42
CA THR A 177 -15.21 29.65 14.65
C THR A 177 -14.16 29.98 13.58
N GLY A 178 -14.34 31.10 12.87
CA GLY A 178 -13.45 31.53 11.79
C GLY A 178 -13.67 30.84 10.42
N CYS A 179 -14.78 30.12 10.23
CA CYS A 179 -15.12 29.50 8.94
C CYS A 179 -16.36 30.16 8.32
N SER A 180 -16.19 30.84 7.19
CA SER A 180 -17.28 31.49 6.43
C SER A 180 -17.88 30.60 5.33
N ARG A 181 -17.53 29.32 5.29
CA ARG A 181 -17.97 28.40 4.23
C ARG A 181 -19.47 28.08 4.34
N PRO A 182 -20.14 27.81 3.19
CA PRO A 182 -21.57 27.54 3.18
C PRO A 182 -21.93 26.29 3.99
N TYR A 183 -23.08 26.37 4.66
CA TYR A 183 -23.66 25.27 5.43
C TYR A 183 -23.95 24.04 4.55
N HIS A 184 -23.74 22.84 5.12
CA HIS A 184 -24.05 21.56 4.48
C HIS A 184 -24.92 20.66 5.36
N ALA A 185 -24.48 20.34 6.58
CA ALA A 185 -25.21 19.48 7.51
C ALA A 185 -24.72 19.65 8.95
N LYS A 186 -25.59 19.45 9.96
CA LYS A 186 -25.29 19.64 11.40
C LYS A 186 -24.64 20.99 11.72
N GLN A 187 -25.16 22.06 11.11
CA GLN A 187 -24.63 23.44 11.18
C GLN A 187 -23.17 23.62 10.72
N LEU A 188 -22.57 22.62 10.07
CA LEU A 188 -21.19 22.67 9.59
C LEU A 188 -21.14 22.69 8.05
N CYS A 189 -20.06 23.24 7.49
CA CYS A 189 -19.73 23.07 6.07
C CYS A 189 -19.36 21.60 5.79
N ALA A 190 -19.37 21.20 4.51
CA ALA A 190 -19.07 19.82 4.10
C ALA A 190 -17.72 19.27 4.64
N ALA A 191 -16.69 20.13 4.74
CA ALA A 191 -15.37 19.73 5.21
C ALA A 191 -15.34 19.48 6.73
N HIS A 192 -15.90 20.39 7.53
CA HIS A 192 -16.07 20.18 8.98
C HIS A 192 -17.04 19.05 9.30
N TYR A 193 -18.13 18.91 8.56
CA TYR A 193 -19.03 17.76 8.68
C TYR A 193 -18.30 16.43 8.43
N THR A 194 -17.35 16.40 7.49
CA THR A 194 -16.52 15.22 7.24
C THR A 194 -15.54 14.93 8.38
N GLN A 195 -14.96 15.96 9.03
CA GLN A 195 -14.14 15.79 10.23
C GLN A 195 -14.98 15.19 11.37
N LEU A 196 -16.18 15.74 11.60
CA LEU A 196 -17.14 15.23 12.57
C LEU A 196 -17.53 13.77 12.28
N TRP A 197 -17.85 13.44 11.03
CA TRP A 197 -18.23 12.07 10.63
C TRP A 197 -17.10 11.03 10.82
N ARG A 198 -15.84 11.47 10.83
CA ARG A 198 -14.66 10.62 11.07
C ARG A 198 -14.28 10.52 12.56
N ASN A 199 -15.07 11.07 13.47
CA ASN A 199 -14.72 11.24 14.88
C ASN A 199 -13.38 11.99 15.09
N GLU A 200 -13.06 12.94 14.21
CA GLU A 200 -11.91 13.84 14.40
C GLU A 200 -12.38 15.14 15.09
N PRO A 201 -11.58 15.74 15.99
CA PRO A 201 -11.89 17.05 16.54
C PRO A 201 -11.94 18.09 15.40
N LEU A 202 -12.94 19.00 15.46
CA LEU A 202 -13.07 20.06 14.47
C LEU A 202 -11.88 21.01 14.55
N ARG A 203 -11.20 21.20 13.43
CA ARG A 203 -9.99 22.02 13.30
C ARG A 203 -10.11 23.04 12.18
N PRO A 204 -9.34 24.14 12.20
CA PRO A 204 -9.41 25.14 11.14
C PRO A 204 -9.09 24.50 9.80
N LEU A 205 -9.87 24.84 8.78
CA LEU A 205 -9.63 24.34 7.43
C LEU A 205 -8.45 25.11 6.85
N LEU A 206 -7.35 24.41 6.60
CA LEU A 206 -6.15 24.99 5.98
C LEU A 206 -6.33 25.31 4.49
N LEU A 207 -7.55 25.29 3.97
CA LEU A 207 -7.81 25.47 2.55
C LEU A 207 -8.13 26.94 2.30
N ASP A 208 -7.21 27.62 1.63
CA ASP A 208 -7.33 28.97 1.10
C ASP A 208 -8.36 29.02 -0.04
N ASP A 209 -9.45 29.74 0.24
CA ASP A 209 -10.59 29.91 -0.67
C ASP A 209 -10.38 31.02 -1.70
N ARG A 210 -9.24 31.73 -1.68
CA ARG A 210 -8.89 32.71 -2.71
C ARG A 210 -8.88 32.10 -4.13
N PRO A 211 -9.29 32.87 -5.15
CA PRO A 211 -9.19 32.45 -6.55
C PRO A 211 -7.71 32.21 -6.92
N ALA A 212 -7.48 31.38 -7.95
CA ALA A 212 -6.17 30.76 -8.18
C ALA A 212 -5.04 31.76 -8.49
N ASP A 213 -5.40 32.92 -9.04
CA ASP A 213 -4.58 34.08 -9.38
C ASP A 213 -4.10 34.90 -8.17
N GLN A 214 -4.80 34.81 -7.03
CA GLN A 214 -4.48 35.57 -5.81
C GLN A 214 -3.78 34.72 -4.74
N ARG A 215 -3.27 33.55 -5.13
CA ARG A 215 -2.65 32.60 -4.19
C ARG A 215 -1.15 32.86 -4.05
N PRO A 216 -0.61 32.81 -2.83
CA PRO A 216 0.81 33.00 -2.62
C PRO A 216 1.60 31.86 -3.25
N GLU A 217 2.53 32.20 -4.13
CA GLU A 217 3.43 31.23 -4.79
C GLU A 217 4.33 30.50 -3.78
N HIS A 218 4.68 31.19 -2.70
CA HIS A 218 5.55 30.72 -1.62
C HIS A 218 4.78 30.59 -0.30
N CYS A 219 5.29 29.73 0.58
CA CYS A 219 4.69 29.42 1.86
C CYS A 219 4.44 30.69 2.69
N THR A 220 3.24 30.83 3.25
CA THR A 220 2.87 31.99 4.10
C THR A 220 3.49 31.97 5.51
N PHE A 221 4.24 30.93 5.85
CA PHE A 221 4.97 30.86 7.12
C PHE A 221 6.17 31.81 7.05
N SER A 222 6.27 32.75 7.99
CA SER A 222 7.31 33.77 8.02
C SER A 222 8.71 33.15 7.84
N GLY A 223 9.47 33.67 6.87
CA GLY A 223 10.82 33.20 6.53
C GLY A 223 10.90 31.91 5.72
N CYS A 224 9.77 31.34 5.26
CA CYS A 224 9.77 30.13 4.44
C CYS A 224 9.74 30.44 2.94
N THR A 225 10.79 30.06 2.22
CA THR A 225 10.89 30.22 0.76
C THR A 225 10.42 28.99 -0.02
N HIS A 226 9.83 28.00 0.64
CA HIS A 226 9.34 26.79 -0.05
C HIS A 226 8.07 27.10 -0.84
N PRO A 227 7.90 26.51 -2.03
CA PRO A 227 6.68 26.69 -2.82
C PRO A 227 5.46 26.08 -2.12
N CYS A 228 4.32 26.76 -2.24
CA CYS A 228 3.05 26.29 -1.73
C CYS A 228 2.58 25.01 -2.44
N LYS A 229 1.95 24.10 -1.68
CA LYS A 229 1.33 22.90 -2.27
C LYS A 229 -0.19 22.99 -2.20
N GLY A 230 -0.81 23.08 -3.37
CA GLY A 230 -2.26 23.11 -3.52
C GLY A 230 -2.88 24.35 -2.87
N ARG A 231 -4.10 24.21 -2.35
CA ARG A 231 -4.86 25.32 -1.77
C ARG A 231 -4.47 25.66 -0.33
N SER A 232 -3.33 25.19 0.16
CA SER A 232 -3.07 25.29 1.61
C SER A 232 -2.44 26.60 2.08
N GLY A 233 -1.94 27.42 1.15
CA GLY A 233 -1.06 28.56 1.49
C GLY A 233 0.26 28.16 2.17
N LEU A 234 0.47 26.86 2.42
CA LEU A 234 1.63 26.31 3.10
C LEU A 234 2.43 25.43 2.14
N CYS A 235 3.73 25.34 2.38
CA CYS A 235 4.56 24.32 1.73
C CYS A 235 4.19 22.92 2.25
N ASN A 236 4.64 21.88 1.56
CA ASN A 236 4.36 20.49 1.95
C ASN A 236 4.85 20.17 3.39
N GLY A 237 5.95 20.78 3.84
CA GLY A 237 6.49 20.58 5.19
C GLY A 237 5.59 21.16 6.28
N HIS A 238 5.21 22.44 6.15
CA HIS A 238 4.33 23.11 7.09
C HIS A 238 2.92 22.53 7.07
N TYR A 239 2.38 22.21 5.89
CA TYR A 239 1.12 21.49 5.78
C TYR A 239 1.12 20.18 6.57
N THR A 240 2.23 19.43 6.54
CA THR A 240 2.36 18.17 7.29
C THR A 240 2.45 18.40 8.80
N GLN A 241 3.11 19.47 9.26
CA GLN A 241 3.17 19.83 10.68
C GLN A 241 1.76 20.11 11.23
N VAL A 242 0.95 20.89 10.50
CA VAL A 242 -0.44 21.16 10.93
C VAL A 242 -1.30 19.91 10.90
N GLN A 243 -1.17 19.05 9.89
CA GLN A 243 -1.92 17.77 9.85
C GLN A 243 -1.65 16.89 11.08
N ARG A 244 -0.46 17.00 11.68
CA ARG A 244 -0.03 16.27 12.87
C ARG A 244 -0.32 17.01 14.19
N GLY A 245 -1.00 18.16 14.15
CA GLY A 245 -1.26 18.97 15.34
C GLY A 245 -0.02 19.62 15.95
N GLN A 246 1.04 19.81 15.16
CA GLN A 246 2.29 20.42 15.61
C GLN A 246 2.30 21.92 15.31
N SER A 247 2.84 22.73 16.23
CA SER A 247 3.13 24.15 15.96
C SER A 247 4.09 24.28 14.78
N LEU A 248 3.85 25.29 13.93
CA LEU A 248 4.67 25.54 12.75
C LEU A 248 6.08 25.97 13.17
N ARG A 249 7.10 25.30 12.62
CA ARG A 249 8.51 25.59 12.88
C ARG A 249 9.23 25.90 11.57
N PRO A 250 10.29 26.72 11.56
CA PRO A 250 11.10 26.96 10.38
C PRO A 250 11.58 25.65 9.73
N LEU A 251 11.54 25.60 8.40
CA LEU A 251 12.08 24.49 7.62
C LEU A 251 13.42 24.93 7.02
N GLY A 252 14.34 23.98 6.79
CA GLY A 252 15.62 24.28 6.13
C GLY A 252 15.44 24.87 4.72
N THR A 253 16.43 25.59 4.22
CA THR A 253 16.37 26.32 2.93
C THR A 253 15.95 25.42 1.75
N PHE A 254 15.03 25.90 0.92
CA PHE A 254 14.60 25.22 -0.30
C PHE A 254 15.68 25.30 -1.38
N THR A 255 16.32 24.17 -1.73
CA THR A 255 17.18 24.05 -2.91
C THR A 255 16.40 23.39 -4.05
N PRO A 256 16.16 24.06 -5.20
CA PRO A 256 15.44 23.45 -6.32
C PRO A 256 16.17 22.21 -6.85
N THR A 257 15.43 21.11 -7.04
CA THR A 257 15.97 19.86 -7.54
C THR A 257 16.33 19.98 -9.02
N GLY A 258 17.59 20.30 -9.31
CA GLY A 258 18.07 20.42 -10.69
C GLY A 258 19.57 20.63 -10.86
N THR A 259 20.30 21.05 -9.83
CA THR A 259 21.75 21.26 -9.89
C THR A 259 22.51 20.12 -9.17
N ARG A 260 23.54 19.61 -9.86
CA ARG A 260 24.54 18.57 -9.50
C ARG A 260 24.26 17.75 -8.22
N ARG A 261 23.96 16.45 -8.38
CA ARG A 261 24.11 15.48 -7.27
C ARG A 261 25.61 15.33 -7.00
N GLU A 262 26.11 15.98 -5.96
CA GLU A 262 27.41 15.71 -5.38
C GLU A 262 27.53 14.20 -5.06
N LEU A 263 28.73 13.65 -5.13
CA LEU A 263 28.97 12.27 -4.69
C LEU A 263 28.79 12.17 -3.17
N CYS A 264 28.59 10.95 -2.69
CA CYS A 264 28.56 10.68 -1.26
C CYS A 264 29.93 11.01 -0.64
N ALA A 265 29.94 11.84 0.40
CA ALA A 265 31.14 12.26 1.15
C ALA A 265 31.87 11.10 1.88
N PHE A 266 31.28 9.90 1.90
CA PHE A 266 31.91 8.72 2.47
C PHE A 266 33.10 8.29 1.62
N PRO A 267 34.32 8.22 2.19
CA PRO A 267 35.53 7.83 1.43
C PRO A 267 35.33 6.51 0.67
N GLY A 268 35.50 6.56 -0.65
CA GLY A 268 35.31 5.41 -1.54
C GLY A 268 33.86 5.06 -1.89
N CYS A 269 32.90 5.99 -1.73
CA CYS A 269 31.52 5.79 -2.14
C CYS A 269 31.14 6.58 -3.39
N ASP A 270 31.05 5.89 -4.53
CA ASP A 270 30.70 6.53 -5.81
C ASP A 270 29.19 6.71 -6.01
N LYS A 271 28.39 6.50 -4.96
CA LYS A 271 26.93 6.66 -5.03
C LYS A 271 26.58 8.14 -4.96
N PRO A 272 25.56 8.61 -5.71
CA PRO A 272 25.11 9.99 -5.62
C PRO A 272 24.59 10.31 -4.22
N SER A 273 24.99 11.47 -3.69
CA SER A 273 24.44 12.05 -2.49
C SER A 273 22.94 12.31 -2.67
N LYS A 274 22.16 12.05 -1.63
CA LYS A 274 20.71 12.28 -1.60
C LYS A 274 20.31 13.31 -0.55
N SER A 275 21.04 13.41 0.56
CA SER A 275 20.79 14.38 1.63
C SER A 275 22.04 14.52 2.51
N LYS A 276 22.36 15.75 2.94
CA LYS A 276 23.52 16.07 3.78
C LYS A 276 24.85 15.46 3.26
N GLN A 277 25.09 15.52 1.96
CA GLN A 277 26.28 14.95 1.29
C GLN A 277 26.44 13.42 1.40
N TRP A 278 25.45 12.67 1.92
CA TRP A 278 25.51 11.21 2.00
C TRP A 278 24.58 10.55 0.97
N CYS A 279 25.00 9.40 0.41
CA CYS A 279 24.07 8.53 -0.31
C CYS A 279 23.02 7.95 0.66
N THR A 280 21.91 7.42 0.13
CA THR A 280 20.82 6.86 0.95
C THR A 280 21.32 5.88 2.03
N GLY A 281 22.34 5.06 1.73
CA GLY A 281 22.90 4.11 2.69
C GLY A 281 23.65 4.77 3.84
N HIS A 282 24.59 5.68 3.55
CA HIS A 282 25.36 6.40 4.57
C HIS A 282 24.52 7.43 5.34
N TYR A 283 23.53 8.05 4.70
CA TYR A 283 22.55 8.91 5.36
C TYR A 283 21.72 8.13 6.41
N THR A 284 21.43 6.86 6.11
CA THR A 284 20.70 6.00 7.06
C THR A 284 21.59 5.54 8.22
N GLN A 285 22.89 5.37 8.01
CA GLN A 285 23.85 5.06 9.08
C GLN A 285 24.02 6.26 10.03
N THR A 286 24.20 7.47 9.49
CA THR A 286 24.28 8.71 10.28
C THR A 286 23.02 8.96 11.11
N LEU A 287 21.82 8.83 10.52
CA LEU A 287 20.56 8.98 11.27
C LEU A 287 20.38 7.97 12.41
N ARG A 288 21.10 6.85 12.38
CA ARG A 288 21.05 5.79 13.40
C ARG A 288 22.14 5.93 14.47
N GLY A 289 22.91 7.03 14.45
CA GLY A 289 24.08 7.20 15.32
C GLY A 289 25.15 6.13 15.10
N GLN A 290 25.14 5.49 13.93
CA GLN A 290 26.13 4.46 13.60
C GLN A 290 27.35 5.12 13.01
N GLU A 291 28.52 4.66 13.44
CA GLU A 291 29.77 4.93 12.74
C GLU A 291 29.63 4.53 11.27
N LEU A 292 30.05 5.42 10.37
CA LEU A 292 29.86 5.23 8.94
C LEU A 292 30.74 4.09 8.42
N ARG A 293 30.15 3.17 7.67
CA ARG A 293 30.81 1.96 7.15
C ARG A 293 30.49 1.73 5.67
N PRO A 294 31.42 1.14 4.89
CA PRO A 294 31.19 0.85 3.48
C PRO A 294 29.92 0.00 3.26
N LEU A 295 29.15 0.35 2.23
CA LEU A 295 27.92 -0.38 1.88
C LEU A 295 28.25 -1.67 1.14
N ARG A 296 28.00 -2.84 1.75
CA ARG A 296 28.14 -4.16 1.10
C ARG A 296 27.34 -4.25 -0.20
N THR A 297 27.98 -4.70 -1.28
CA THR A 297 27.33 -5.26 -2.47
C THR A 297 26.92 -6.69 -2.16
N LYS A 298 25.63 -7.03 -2.30
CA LYS A 298 25.19 -8.41 -2.10
C LYS A 298 25.51 -9.22 -3.36
N GLN A 299 26.56 -10.04 -3.32
CA GLN A 299 26.67 -11.19 -4.23
C GLN A 299 25.77 -12.33 -3.73
N ALA A 300 25.26 -13.13 -4.65
CA ALA A 300 24.45 -14.32 -4.39
C ALA A 300 25.34 -15.55 -4.53
N GLU A 301 25.36 -16.42 -3.53
CA GLU A 301 26.37 -17.47 -3.36
C GLU A 301 25.95 -18.86 -3.90
N SER A 302 24.78 -19.01 -4.54
CA SER A 302 24.38 -20.30 -5.12
C SER A 302 23.39 -20.19 -6.29
N PRO A 303 23.36 -21.17 -7.22
CA PRO A 303 22.33 -21.28 -8.25
C PRO A 303 20.95 -21.57 -7.64
N CYS A 304 19.88 -21.24 -8.38
CA CYS A 304 18.51 -21.50 -7.98
C CYS A 304 18.26 -23.01 -7.88
N SER A 305 17.66 -23.45 -6.78
CA SER A 305 17.36 -24.85 -6.50
C SER A 305 16.17 -25.43 -7.30
N PHE A 306 15.64 -24.71 -8.30
CA PHE A 306 14.62 -25.22 -9.21
C PHE A 306 15.31 -25.88 -10.40
N GLU A 307 14.94 -27.13 -10.71
CA GLU A 307 15.54 -27.93 -11.79
C GLU A 307 15.62 -27.12 -13.09
N THR A 308 16.79 -27.17 -13.75
CA THR A 308 17.10 -26.44 -15.00
C THR A 308 17.07 -24.89 -14.93
N CYS A 309 17.05 -24.27 -13.74
CA CYS A 309 17.09 -22.80 -13.62
C CYS A 309 18.53 -22.24 -13.46
N PRO A 310 19.08 -21.54 -14.47
CA PRO A 310 20.45 -21.01 -14.38
C PRO A 310 20.57 -19.71 -13.57
N ARG A 311 19.48 -19.21 -12.97
CA ARG A 311 19.48 -17.92 -12.27
C ARG A 311 20.06 -18.07 -10.85
N PRO A 312 20.77 -17.06 -10.31
CA PRO A 312 21.28 -17.13 -8.94
C PRO A 312 20.14 -17.06 -7.90
N ALA A 313 20.29 -17.84 -6.83
CA ALA A 313 19.42 -17.84 -5.66
C ALA A 313 19.55 -16.50 -4.92
N ARG A 314 18.42 -15.87 -4.62
CA ARG A 314 18.38 -14.57 -3.89
C ARG A 314 17.78 -14.71 -2.50
N THR A 315 16.86 -15.65 -2.31
CA THR A 315 16.17 -15.85 -1.04
C THR A 315 15.68 -17.29 -0.97
N ALA A 316 16.00 -17.99 0.12
CA ALA A 316 15.57 -19.38 0.37
C ALA A 316 15.93 -20.37 -0.75
N GLY A 317 17.17 -20.33 -1.24
CA GLY A 317 17.64 -21.22 -2.32
C GLY A 317 17.05 -20.96 -3.72
N LEU A 318 16.07 -20.05 -3.85
CA LEU A 318 15.39 -19.76 -5.10
C LEU A 318 15.78 -18.39 -5.68
N CYS A 319 15.75 -18.28 -7.01
CA CYS A 319 15.86 -16.99 -7.68
C CYS A 319 14.64 -16.10 -7.33
N GLY A 320 14.75 -14.77 -7.52
CA GLY A 320 13.66 -13.86 -7.14
C GLY A 320 12.30 -14.15 -7.82
N SER A 321 12.34 -14.74 -9.03
CA SER A 321 11.14 -15.15 -9.77
C SER A 321 10.53 -16.43 -9.19
N HIS A 322 11.33 -17.47 -8.94
CA HIS A 322 10.85 -18.71 -8.30
C HIS A 322 10.43 -18.51 -6.86
N TYR A 323 11.12 -17.66 -6.10
CA TYR A 323 10.68 -17.25 -4.76
C TYR A 323 9.33 -16.51 -4.80
N SER A 324 9.02 -15.82 -5.89
CA SER A 324 7.71 -15.18 -6.08
C SER A 324 6.64 -16.17 -6.54
N GLN A 325 7.00 -17.17 -7.34
CA GLN A 325 6.12 -18.26 -7.76
C GLN A 325 5.76 -19.19 -6.59
N SER A 326 6.73 -19.57 -5.75
CA SER A 326 6.50 -20.44 -4.58
C SER A 326 5.49 -19.85 -3.59
N ARG A 327 5.39 -18.52 -3.56
CA ARG A 327 4.36 -17.83 -2.79
C ARG A 327 2.98 -17.91 -3.41
N ARG A 328 2.82 -18.20 -4.71
CA ARG A 328 1.55 -18.12 -5.45
C ARG A 328 1.02 -19.48 -5.92
N GLY A 329 1.83 -20.53 -5.85
CA GLY A 329 1.46 -21.87 -6.32
C GLY A 329 2.69 -22.77 -6.52
N PRO A 330 2.53 -23.93 -7.19
CA PRO A 330 3.64 -24.81 -7.53
C PRO A 330 4.67 -24.08 -8.41
N LEU A 331 5.95 -24.40 -8.21
CA LEU A 331 7.03 -23.86 -9.02
C LEU A 331 6.88 -24.34 -10.45
N LYS A 332 6.95 -23.43 -11.42
CA LYS A 332 6.86 -23.74 -12.84
C LYS A 332 8.17 -23.37 -13.54
N PRO A 333 8.54 -24.05 -14.64
CA PRO A 333 9.64 -23.63 -15.49
C PRO A 333 9.48 -22.16 -15.87
N LEU A 334 10.56 -21.39 -15.72
CA LEU A 334 10.55 -20.00 -16.18
C LEU A 334 10.70 -20.04 -17.70
N PRO A 335 9.81 -19.40 -18.48
CA PRO A 335 9.96 -19.38 -19.93
C PRO A 335 11.32 -18.76 -20.27
N ALA A 336 12.11 -19.50 -21.06
CA ALA A 336 13.30 -18.99 -21.72
C ALA A 336 12.84 -17.90 -22.70
N LYS A 337 12.71 -16.68 -22.19
CA LYS A 337 12.45 -15.54 -23.07
C LYS A 337 13.79 -15.24 -23.72
N ALA A 338 14.02 -15.79 -24.90
CA ALA A 338 15.04 -15.25 -25.80
C ALA A 338 14.77 -13.74 -25.86
N PRO A 339 15.72 -12.90 -25.44
CA PRO A 339 15.48 -11.47 -25.45
C PRO A 339 15.31 -11.05 -26.90
N SER A 340 14.14 -10.51 -27.23
CA SER A 340 13.94 -9.89 -28.54
C SER A 340 15.00 -8.81 -28.74
N PRO A 341 15.58 -8.65 -29.94
CA PRO A 341 16.55 -7.59 -30.19
C PRO A 341 15.94 -6.22 -29.89
N CYS A 342 16.80 -5.26 -29.57
CA CYS A 342 16.39 -3.88 -29.35
C CYS A 342 15.76 -3.30 -30.62
N SER A 343 14.60 -2.67 -30.47
CA SER A 343 13.84 -2.04 -31.55
C SER A 343 14.44 -0.72 -32.06
N TYR A 344 15.70 -0.45 -31.73
CA TYR A 344 16.45 0.69 -32.25
C TYR A 344 17.29 0.19 -33.42
N GLU A 345 17.25 0.90 -34.55
CA GLU A 345 17.96 0.53 -35.77
C GLU A 345 19.44 0.19 -35.48
N GLU A 346 19.90 -0.93 -36.01
CA GLU A 346 21.27 -1.46 -35.83
C GLU A 346 21.68 -1.80 -34.38
N CYS A 347 20.74 -1.87 -33.42
CA CYS A 347 21.03 -2.29 -32.06
C CYS A 347 20.77 -3.80 -31.86
N GLY A 348 21.82 -4.61 -31.97
CA GLY A 348 21.78 -6.06 -31.71
C GLY A 348 21.67 -6.47 -30.23
N LEU A 349 21.56 -5.50 -29.30
CA LEU A 349 21.50 -5.80 -27.86
C LEU A 349 20.11 -6.33 -27.45
N PRO A 350 20.05 -7.19 -26.42
CA PRO A 350 18.79 -7.75 -25.92
C PRO A 350 17.86 -6.67 -25.35
N ALA A 351 16.60 -6.67 -25.77
CA ALA A 351 15.57 -5.78 -25.23
C ALA A 351 15.19 -6.19 -23.81
N GLU A 352 15.21 -5.21 -22.89
CA GLU A 352 14.90 -5.41 -21.48
C GLU A 352 13.50 -4.89 -21.14
N ALA A 353 13.09 -3.77 -21.72
CA ALA A 353 11.79 -3.15 -21.48
C ALA A 353 11.31 -2.33 -22.67
N ARG A 354 10.02 -2.49 -23.02
CA ARG A 354 9.35 -1.80 -24.16
C ARG A 354 10.04 -2.00 -25.51
N GLY A 355 10.62 -3.18 -25.74
CA GLY A 355 11.37 -3.46 -26.98
C GLY A 355 12.74 -2.79 -27.05
N LEU A 356 13.17 -2.04 -26.03
CA LEU A 356 14.47 -1.36 -26.01
C LEU A 356 15.46 -2.08 -25.08
N CYS A 357 16.75 -2.08 -25.44
CA CYS A 357 17.82 -2.52 -24.53
C CYS A 357 17.91 -1.59 -23.31
N SER A 358 18.63 -2.00 -22.26
CA SER A 358 18.77 -1.22 -21.02
C SER A 358 19.19 0.24 -21.26
N ALA A 359 20.11 0.46 -22.19
CA ALA A 359 20.66 1.78 -22.50
C ALA A 359 19.66 2.66 -23.27
N HIS A 360 19.02 2.13 -24.32
CA HIS A 360 17.98 2.84 -25.07
C HIS A 360 16.71 3.06 -24.24
N TYR A 361 16.34 2.10 -23.38
CA TYR A 361 15.26 2.26 -22.42
C TYR A 361 15.56 3.40 -21.43
N SER A 362 16.81 3.55 -21.01
CA SER A 362 17.24 4.67 -20.16
C SER A 362 17.16 6.02 -20.89
N GLN A 363 17.60 6.09 -22.15
CA GLN A 363 17.46 7.28 -23.00
C GLN A 363 15.97 7.67 -23.15
N ASN A 364 15.10 6.71 -23.47
CA ASN A 364 13.66 6.88 -23.60
C ASN A 364 13.01 7.37 -22.29
N ARG A 365 13.36 6.73 -21.16
CA ARG A 365 12.84 7.10 -19.83
C ARG A 365 13.24 8.52 -19.41
N LEU A 366 14.40 8.99 -19.85
CA LEU A 366 14.91 10.35 -19.59
C LEU A 366 14.38 11.39 -20.60
N GLY A 367 13.47 11.01 -21.50
CA GLY A 367 12.90 11.90 -22.50
C GLY A 367 13.89 12.33 -23.59
N ARG A 368 15.01 11.61 -23.74
CA ARG A 368 16.00 11.86 -24.78
C ARG A 368 15.63 11.10 -26.05
N SER A 369 15.96 11.68 -27.21
CA SER A 369 15.92 10.96 -28.48
C SER A 369 16.85 9.75 -28.42
N LEU A 370 16.39 8.63 -28.99
CA LEU A 370 17.20 7.42 -29.06
C LEU A 370 18.37 7.66 -30.03
N ALA A 371 19.59 7.45 -29.56
CA ALA A 371 20.82 7.62 -30.34
C ALA A 371 21.64 6.33 -30.35
N PRO A 372 22.55 6.14 -31.33
CA PRO A 372 23.38 4.95 -31.41
C PRO A 372 24.20 4.80 -30.13
N LEU A 373 24.26 3.57 -29.61
CA LEU A 373 25.08 3.29 -28.44
C LEU A 373 26.53 3.27 -28.90
N LYS A 374 27.37 4.13 -28.31
CA LYS A 374 28.82 4.02 -28.49
C LYS A 374 29.24 2.62 -28.01
N LYS A 375 29.72 1.75 -28.90
CA LYS A 375 30.39 0.51 -28.49
C LYS A 375 31.48 0.90 -27.49
N PRO A 376 31.67 0.20 -26.36
CA PRO A 376 32.87 0.40 -25.56
C PRO A 376 34.05 0.04 -26.48
N GLY A 377 34.75 1.07 -26.98
CA GLY A 377 35.93 0.90 -27.81
C GLY A 377 37.01 0.28 -26.95
N GLY A 378 37.14 -1.05 -27.03
CA GLY A 378 38.15 -1.82 -26.32
C GLY A 378 39.53 -1.46 -26.84
N ARG A 379 40.34 -0.89 -25.94
CA ARG A 379 41.79 -1.09 -25.94
C ARG A 379 42.13 -1.68 -24.58
N ASP A 380 43.06 -2.61 -24.52
CA ASP A 380 43.56 -3.09 -23.23
C ASP A 380 44.28 -1.97 -22.50
N CYS A 381 44.36 -2.09 -21.18
CA CYS A 381 45.13 -1.13 -20.39
C CYS A 381 46.59 -1.15 -20.83
N SER A 382 47.16 0.02 -21.14
CA SER A 382 48.56 0.21 -21.49
C SER A 382 49.55 -0.10 -20.35
N PHE A 383 49.09 -0.65 -19.23
CA PHE A 383 49.96 -1.04 -18.11
C PHE A 383 50.41 -2.48 -18.30
N PRO A 384 51.74 -2.78 -18.26
CA PRO A 384 52.24 -4.13 -18.43
C PRO A 384 51.55 -5.12 -17.46
N ARG A 385 51.09 -6.26 -17.98
CA ARG A 385 50.40 -7.31 -17.20
C ARG A 385 49.11 -6.85 -16.52
N CYS A 386 48.34 -5.98 -17.17
CA CYS A 386 47.01 -5.60 -16.74
C CYS A 386 45.92 -6.04 -17.73
N ASP A 387 45.17 -7.07 -17.33
CA ASP A 387 44.14 -7.69 -18.19
C ASP A 387 42.80 -6.94 -18.17
N LYS A 388 42.81 -5.67 -17.73
CA LYS A 388 41.61 -4.82 -17.61
C LYS A 388 41.51 -3.90 -18.83
N TYR A 389 40.28 -3.63 -19.27
CA TYR A 389 40.03 -2.72 -20.40
C TYR A 389 40.33 -1.26 -20.06
N ALA A 390 40.93 -0.54 -21.00
CA ALA A 390 41.14 0.89 -20.95
C ALA A 390 39.82 1.64 -21.12
N THR A 391 39.52 2.54 -20.19
CA THR A 391 38.30 3.38 -20.25
C THR A 391 38.62 4.80 -20.68
N THR A 392 39.84 5.28 -20.48
CA THR A 392 40.24 6.66 -20.78
C THR A 392 41.76 6.74 -20.96
N ARG A 393 42.23 7.42 -22.02
CA ARG A 393 43.66 7.65 -22.30
C ARG A 393 44.54 6.38 -22.30
N GLY A 394 44.02 5.25 -22.75
CA GLY A 394 44.77 3.98 -22.78
C GLY A 394 44.87 3.26 -21.44
N TRP A 395 44.33 3.80 -20.34
CA TRP A 395 44.42 3.16 -19.02
C TRP A 395 43.06 2.64 -18.52
N CYS A 396 43.07 1.53 -17.77
CA CYS A 396 41.90 1.06 -17.03
C CYS A 396 41.56 2.05 -15.89
N PRO A 397 40.36 1.98 -15.28
CA PRO A 397 39.96 2.94 -14.25
C PRO A 397 40.96 3.08 -13.08
N GLY A 398 41.64 1.99 -12.70
CA GLY A 398 42.64 2.03 -11.62
C GLY A 398 43.95 2.69 -12.03
N HIS A 399 44.50 2.36 -13.21
CA HIS A 399 45.75 2.96 -13.71
C HIS A 399 45.53 4.41 -14.15
N TYR A 400 44.36 4.74 -14.70
CA TYR A 400 44.00 6.13 -15.00
C TYR A 400 43.94 6.98 -13.72
N THR A 401 43.50 6.39 -12.61
CA THR A 401 43.45 7.07 -11.31
C THR A 401 44.86 7.32 -10.76
N GLN A 402 45.77 6.35 -10.85
CA GLN A 402 47.18 6.53 -10.48
C GLN A 402 47.85 7.63 -11.33
N TYR A 403 47.69 7.58 -12.66
CA TYR A 403 48.18 8.59 -13.60
C TYR A 403 47.64 10.00 -13.29
N ARG A 404 46.32 10.14 -13.09
CA ARG A 404 45.68 11.44 -12.80
C ARG A 404 46.16 12.04 -11.47
N GLN A 405 46.56 11.21 -10.52
CA GLN A 405 47.04 11.63 -9.21
C GLN A 405 48.55 11.95 -9.20
N GLY A 406 49.22 11.90 -10.36
CA GLY A 406 50.67 12.09 -10.44
C GLY A 406 51.46 11.01 -9.71
N ARG A 407 50.85 9.84 -9.48
CA ARG A 407 51.50 8.71 -8.82
C ARG A 407 52.19 7.85 -9.86
N GLU A 408 53.32 7.29 -9.47
CA GLU A 408 53.96 6.20 -10.21
C GLU A 408 52.94 5.06 -10.43
N LEU A 409 52.84 4.58 -11.67
CA LEU A 409 51.92 3.50 -12.04
C LEU A 409 52.41 2.18 -11.43
N ARG A 410 51.56 1.50 -10.67
CA ARG A 410 51.86 0.23 -9.99
C ARG A 410 50.76 -0.80 -10.22
N PRO A 411 51.09 -2.10 -10.22
CA PRO A 411 50.09 -3.17 -10.40
C PRO A 411 48.93 -3.02 -9.41
N LEU A 412 47.70 -3.14 -9.90
CA LEU A 412 46.49 -2.97 -9.10
C LEU A 412 46.13 -4.20 -8.24
N HIS A 413 46.81 -5.34 -8.44
CA HIS A 413 46.63 -6.59 -7.68
C HIS A 413 47.83 -7.53 -7.94
N ILE A 414 48.41 -8.15 -6.89
CA ILE A 414 49.35 -9.28 -7.02
C ILE A 414 48.55 -10.54 -6.69
N PRO A 415 48.26 -11.43 -7.65
CA PRO A 415 47.56 -12.67 -7.36
C PRO A 415 48.45 -13.65 -6.56
N GLY A 416 47.91 -14.22 -5.48
CA GLY A 416 48.29 -15.57 -5.02
C GLY A 416 49.19 -15.72 -3.79
N GLN A 417 49.69 -14.64 -3.17
CA GLN A 417 50.52 -14.79 -1.96
C GLN A 417 49.65 -14.81 -0.68
N PRO A 418 49.97 -15.66 0.32
CA PRO A 418 49.30 -15.69 1.62
C PRO A 418 49.74 -14.49 2.49
N CYS A 419 48.88 -14.05 3.41
CA CYS A 419 49.17 -12.95 4.33
C CYS A 419 50.48 -13.20 5.09
N THR A 420 51.34 -12.19 5.20
CA THR A 420 52.57 -12.24 6.02
C THR A 420 52.31 -12.17 7.53
N PHE A 421 51.05 -12.13 7.96
CA PHE A 421 50.70 -12.23 9.37
C PHE A 421 50.77 -13.68 9.82
N ASP A 422 51.56 -13.93 10.86
CA ASP A 422 51.73 -15.26 11.42
C ASP A 422 50.36 -15.88 11.80
N GLY A 423 50.11 -17.09 11.30
CA GLY A 423 48.83 -17.77 11.46
C GLY A 423 47.66 -17.20 10.62
N CYS A 424 47.90 -16.54 9.49
CA CYS A 424 46.84 -16.06 8.59
C CYS A 424 46.90 -16.60 7.17
N ASP A 425 46.00 -17.53 6.84
CA ASP A 425 45.90 -18.14 5.51
C ASP A 425 45.14 -17.31 4.47
N LYS A 426 44.80 -16.05 4.80
CA LYS A 426 44.05 -15.18 3.88
C LYS A 426 44.97 -14.60 2.83
N LEU A 427 44.48 -14.46 1.60
CA LEU A 427 45.25 -13.88 0.51
C LEU A 427 45.63 -12.41 0.76
N GLN A 428 46.83 -12.04 0.33
CA GLN A 428 47.33 -10.67 0.37
C GLN A 428 46.45 -9.73 -0.47
N ASP A 429 46.14 -8.55 0.08
CA ASP A 429 45.44 -7.47 -0.61
C ASP A 429 46.42 -6.36 -0.99
N ALA A 430 47.26 -5.93 -0.05
CA ALA A 430 48.30 -4.92 -0.26
C ALA A 430 49.43 -5.03 0.76
N ARG A 431 50.67 -4.74 0.33
CA ARG A 431 51.89 -4.66 1.17
C ARG A 431 52.16 -5.91 2.03
N GLY A 432 51.94 -7.12 1.52
CA GLY A 432 52.18 -8.34 2.29
C GLY A 432 51.00 -8.80 3.15
N TRP A 433 49.99 -7.96 3.37
CA TRP A 433 48.91 -8.26 4.33
C TRP A 433 47.57 -8.53 3.64
N CYS A 434 46.76 -9.42 4.22
CA CYS A 434 45.36 -9.54 3.83
C CYS A 434 44.61 -8.24 4.12
N ARG A 435 43.46 -8.02 3.48
CA ARG A 435 42.67 -6.79 3.65
C ARG A 435 42.43 -6.40 5.12
N ALA A 436 42.20 -7.39 5.99
CA ALA A 436 41.97 -7.17 7.42
C ALA A 436 43.24 -6.70 8.14
N HIS A 437 44.39 -7.33 7.88
CA HIS A 437 45.68 -6.96 8.49
C HIS A 437 46.25 -5.66 7.91
N TYR A 438 46.10 -5.43 6.61
CA TYR A 438 46.45 -4.16 5.99
C TYR A 438 45.68 -2.99 6.64
N THR A 439 44.40 -3.21 6.98
CA THR A 439 43.59 -2.22 7.69
C THR A 439 44.03 -2.01 9.14
N GLN A 440 44.44 -3.07 9.85
CA GLN A 440 44.98 -2.97 11.21
C GLN A 440 46.32 -2.20 11.22
N SER A 441 47.20 -2.52 10.28
CA SER A 441 48.48 -1.82 10.08
C SER A 441 48.29 -0.32 9.80
N GLN A 442 47.35 0.05 8.91
CA GLN A 442 47.07 1.46 8.59
C GLN A 442 46.48 2.27 9.75
N ARG A 443 45.93 1.60 10.77
CA ARG A 443 45.38 2.26 11.96
C ARG A 443 46.42 2.48 13.06
N GLY A 444 47.66 2.02 12.87
CA GLY A 444 48.72 2.08 13.89
C GLY A 444 48.43 1.22 15.12
N THR A 445 47.42 0.34 15.05
CA THR A 445 47.08 -0.58 16.14
C THR A 445 47.93 -1.83 16.04
N GLU A 446 48.35 -2.37 17.19
CA GLU A 446 48.97 -3.70 17.29
C GLU A 446 48.14 -4.74 16.52
N MET A 447 48.79 -5.44 15.59
CA MET A 447 48.11 -6.37 14.69
C MET A 447 47.74 -7.66 15.43
N ARG A 448 46.46 -8.06 15.32
CA ARG A 448 45.91 -9.24 15.99
C ARG A 448 45.39 -10.27 14.97
N PRO A 449 45.30 -11.56 15.38
CA PRO A 449 44.68 -12.60 14.56
C PRO A 449 43.25 -12.21 14.15
N VAL A 450 42.89 -12.49 12.89
CA VAL A 450 41.55 -12.17 12.39
C VAL A 450 40.56 -13.22 12.88
N GLN A 451 39.77 -12.88 13.92
CA GLN A 451 38.73 -13.77 14.44
C GLN A 451 37.73 -14.20 13.35
N GLN A 452 37.33 -15.46 13.37
CA GLN A 452 36.27 -15.95 12.49
C GLN A 452 34.93 -15.31 12.86
N PRO A 453 34.12 -14.89 11.88
CA PRO A 453 32.82 -14.30 12.17
C PRO A 453 31.89 -15.34 12.77
N LYS A 454 31.26 -14.99 13.90
CA LYS A 454 30.20 -15.79 14.52
C LYS A 454 29.10 -16.13 13.52
N THR A 455 28.70 -17.38 13.43
CA THR A 455 27.73 -17.85 12.43
C THR A 455 26.31 -17.95 13.00
N GLY A 456 26.16 -18.43 14.25
CA GLY A 456 24.87 -18.67 14.91
C GLY A 456 24.38 -17.57 15.86
N CYS A 457 23.12 -17.69 16.29
CA CYS A 457 22.48 -16.80 17.26
C CYS A 457 22.70 -17.30 18.70
N ASP A 458 22.95 -16.38 19.63
CA ASP A 458 23.13 -16.67 21.06
C ASP A 458 21.85 -16.96 21.84
N PHE A 459 20.71 -16.92 21.17
CA PHE A 459 19.45 -17.22 21.84
C PHE A 459 19.29 -18.74 21.90
N PRO A 460 19.05 -19.35 23.09
CA PRO A 460 18.90 -20.80 23.22
C PRO A 460 17.91 -21.39 22.21
N GLY A 461 18.32 -22.43 21.49
CA GLY A 461 17.48 -23.09 20.48
C GLY A 461 17.24 -22.29 19.20
N CYS A 462 18.10 -21.33 18.85
CA CYS A 462 17.98 -20.55 17.62
C CYS A 462 19.13 -20.76 16.62
N ASP A 463 18.86 -21.52 15.55
CA ASP A 463 19.86 -21.80 14.50
C ASP A 463 19.95 -20.72 13.42
N ARG A 464 19.36 -19.54 13.67
CA ARG A 464 19.37 -18.47 12.67
C ARG A 464 20.73 -17.78 12.59
N PRO A 465 21.13 -17.32 11.38
CA PRO A 465 22.40 -16.64 11.22
C PRO A 465 22.46 -15.34 12.04
N HIS A 466 23.59 -15.16 12.72
CA HIS A 466 23.87 -13.95 13.49
C HIS A 466 23.92 -12.72 12.57
N LEU A 467 23.30 -11.62 13.02
CA LEU A 467 23.33 -10.33 12.32
C LEU A 467 24.30 -9.35 12.97
N GLY A 468 24.34 -9.33 14.31
CA GLY A 468 25.21 -8.46 15.10
C GLY A 468 24.96 -8.64 16.59
N GLN A 469 26.00 -8.38 17.41
CA GLN A 469 25.97 -8.54 18.87
C GLN A 469 25.49 -9.94 19.30
N GLY A 470 25.92 -10.98 18.58
CA GLY A 470 25.56 -12.37 18.89
C GLY A 470 24.13 -12.78 18.53
N LEU A 471 23.24 -11.86 18.13
CA LEU A 471 21.84 -12.17 17.89
C LEU A 471 21.48 -12.26 16.41
N CYS A 472 20.53 -13.12 16.07
CA CYS A 472 19.90 -13.14 14.76
C CYS A 472 19.09 -11.86 14.55
N ARG A 473 18.73 -11.57 13.29
CA ARG A 473 17.96 -10.35 12.95
C ARG A 473 16.68 -10.17 13.77
N ALA A 474 15.99 -11.25 14.10
CA ALA A 474 14.72 -11.20 14.83
C ALA A 474 14.94 -10.91 16.33
N HIS A 475 15.82 -11.65 16.99
CA HIS A 475 16.22 -11.41 18.39
C HIS A 475 16.87 -10.03 18.58
N TYR A 476 17.75 -9.62 17.65
CA TYR A 476 18.30 -8.26 17.64
C TYR A 476 17.20 -7.19 17.58
N THR A 477 16.11 -7.45 16.83
CA THR A 477 14.99 -6.52 16.73
C THR A 477 14.13 -6.51 18.00
N GLN A 478 13.92 -7.65 18.66
CA GLN A 478 13.24 -7.71 19.96
C GLN A 478 14.01 -6.90 21.00
N ARG A 479 15.31 -7.17 21.16
CA ARG A 479 16.18 -6.43 22.11
C ARG A 479 16.20 -4.93 21.83
N ARG A 480 16.36 -4.52 20.56
CA ARG A 480 16.35 -3.10 20.18
C ARG A 480 15.02 -2.40 20.48
N LYS A 481 13.91 -3.14 20.59
CA LYS A 481 12.59 -2.59 20.93
C LYS A 481 12.32 -2.59 22.43
N GLY A 482 13.31 -2.92 23.27
CA GLY A 482 13.12 -3.06 24.72
C GLY A 482 12.19 -4.22 25.08
N ARG A 483 12.05 -5.23 24.21
CA ARG A 483 11.25 -6.42 24.49
C ARG A 483 12.15 -7.52 25.03
N VAL A 484 11.63 -8.32 25.94
CA VAL A 484 12.24 -9.58 26.36
C VAL A 484 12.47 -10.45 25.10
N LEU A 485 13.58 -11.20 25.10
CA LEU A 485 13.92 -12.08 23.99
C LEU A 485 13.04 -13.32 24.08
N HIS A 486 12.25 -13.57 23.05
CA HIS A 486 11.36 -14.73 22.97
C HIS A 486 11.71 -15.61 21.77
N PRO A 487 11.49 -16.94 21.85
CA PRO A 487 11.75 -17.86 20.77
C PRO A 487 11.10 -17.40 19.46
N VAL A 488 11.93 -17.06 18.48
CA VAL A 488 11.41 -16.68 17.17
C VAL A 488 11.17 -17.96 16.37
N ARG A 489 9.91 -18.37 16.20
CA ARG A 489 9.54 -19.52 15.33
C ARG A 489 10.18 -19.40 13.95
N SER A 490 10.79 -20.48 13.46
CA SER A 490 11.31 -20.58 12.09
C SER A 490 10.20 -20.23 11.09
N THR A 491 10.55 -19.51 10.03
CA THR A 491 9.61 -19.33 8.92
C THR A 491 9.44 -20.69 8.27
N ARG A 492 8.22 -21.25 8.27
CA ARG A 492 7.91 -22.51 7.58
C ARG A 492 8.48 -22.51 6.17
N ASP A 493 9.11 -23.62 5.79
CA ASP A 493 9.68 -23.78 4.47
C ASP A 493 8.58 -23.54 3.42
N PRO A 494 8.74 -22.57 2.51
CA PRO A 494 7.81 -22.36 1.42
C PRO A 494 7.54 -23.61 0.56
N ARG A 495 8.49 -24.56 0.49
CA ARG A 495 8.35 -25.85 -0.22
C ARG A 495 7.36 -26.76 0.47
N TYR A 496 7.55 -27.01 1.77
CA TYR A 496 6.60 -27.74 2.61
C TYR A 496 5.16 -27.18 2.49
N LEU A 497 5.00 -25.86 2.54
CA LEU A 497 3.68 -25.25 2.36
C LEU A 497 3.14 -25.37 0.93
N ALA A 498 4.00 -25.50 -0.08
CA ALA A 498 3.58 -25.73 -1.46
C ALA A 498 3.18 -27.20 -1.69
N GLU A 499 3.87 -28.15 -1.06
CA GLU A 499 3.55 -29.58 -1.06
C GLU A 499 2.18 -29.83 -0.42
N LEU A 500 1.93 -29.29 0.78
CA LEU A 500 0.60 -29.37 1.41
C LEU A 500 -0.49 -28.82 0.48
N ARG A 501 -0.21 -27.69 -0.17
CA ARG A 501 -1.16 -27.09 -1.11
C ARG A 501 -1.40 -27.92 -2.35
N ALA A 502 -0.40 -28.69 -2.80
CA ALA A 502 -0.55 -29.61 -3.92
C ALA A 502 -1.42 -30.83 -3.55
N GLN A 503 -1.55 -31.12 -2.26
CA GLN A 503 -2.40 -32.16 -1.68
C GLN A 503 -3.74 -31.60 -1.19
N ASP A 504 -4.17 -30.42 -1.66
CA ASP A 504 -5.40 -29.73 -1.23
C ASP A 504 -5.51 -29.49 0.30
N THR A 505 -4.39 -29.41 1.01
CA THR A 505 -4.33 -29.10 2.45
C THR A 505 -3.49 -27.88 2.80
N SER A 506 -3.68 -27.34 4.00
CA SER A 506 -2.88 -26.24 4.55
C SER A 506 -2.73 -26.32 6.06
N GLU A 507 -1.59 -25.87 6.56
CA GLU A 507 -1.26 -25.89 7.99
C GLU A 507 -1.53 -24.52 8.65
N CYS A 508 -2.35 -24.50 9.71
CA CYS A 508 -2.62 -23.29 10.49
C CYS A 508 -1.36 -22.79 11.22
N ARG A 509 -1.04 -21.49 11.14
CA ARG A 509 0.11 -20.85 11.81
C ARG A 509 0.05 -20.77 13.32
N ALA A 510 -1.15 -20.82 13.85
CA ALA A 510 -1.37 -20.73 15.28
C ALA A 510 -1.38 -22.13 15.92
N CYS A 511 -2.35 -22.97 15.56
CA CYS A 511 -2.59 -24.28 16.19
C CYS A 511 -1.94 -25.48 15.47
N THR A 512 -1.13 -25.25 14.43
CA THR A 512 -0.40 -26.28 13.66
C THR A 512 -1.23 -27.41 13.03
N LYS A 513 -2.57 -27.39 13.16
CA LYS A 513 -3.49 -28.34 12.51
C LYS A 513 -3.37 -28.21 10.99
N ILE A 514 -3.24 -29.35 10.32
CA ILE A 514 -3.35 -29.49 8.86
C ILE A 514 -4.83 -29.70 8.54
N LEU A 515 -5.40 -28.82 7.73
CA LEU A 515 -6.82 -28.82 7.38
C LEU A 515 -6.97 -28.68 5.86
N PRO A 516 -8.11 -29.06 5.27
CA PRO A 516 -8.37 -28.84 3.85
C PRO A 516 -8.29 -27.35 3.46
N ILE A 517 -7.74 -27.03 2.29
CA ILE A 517 -7.51 -25.64 1.83
C ILE A 517 -8.80 -24.81 1.84
N GLU A 518 -9.93 -25.40 1.46
CA GLU A 518 -11.25 -24.78 1.41
C GLU A 518 -11.76 -24.33 2.79
N THR A 519 -11.23 -24.91 3.87
CA THR A 519 -11.51 -24.48 5.24
C THR A 519 -10.94 -23.07 5.50
N PHE A 520 -9.87 -22.70 4.80
CA PHE A 520 -9.20 -21.42 4.98
C PHE A 520 -9.84 -20.34 4.12
N ARG A 521 -10.03 -19.15 4.71
CA ARG A 521 -10.43 -17.97 3.94
C ARG A 521 -9.35 -17.63 2.91
N VAL A 522 -9.76 -17.35 1.68
CA VAL A 522 -8.82 -16.99 0.60
C VAL A 522 -8.42 -15.51 0.70
N ARG A 523 -7.13 -15.24 0.50
CA ARG A 523 -6.56 -13.90 0.47
C ARG A 523 -6.71 -13.25 -0.91
N ARG A 524 -6.43 -11.94 -1.00
CA ARG A 524 -6.46 -11.17 -2.25
C ARG A 524 -5.56 -11.74 -3.36
N ASP A 525 -4.49 -12.44 -3.00
CA ASP A 525 -3.55 -13.10 -3.91
C ASP A 525 -3.93 -14.55 -4.27
N GLY A 526 -5.11 -15.02 -3.89
CA GLY A 526 -5.63 -16.35 -4.24
C GLY A 526 -5.17 -17.49 -3.34
N LEU A 527 -4.39 -17.19 -2.30
CA LEU A 527 -3.85 -18.19 -1.38
C LEU A 527 -4.72 -18.35 -0.12
N PRO A 528 -4.73 -19.52 0.52
CA PRO A 528 -5.34 -19.66 1.84
C PRO A 528 -4.70 -18.70 2.85
N GLN A 529 -5.51 -18.16 3.75
CA GLN A 529 -5.00 -17.42 4.90
C GLN A 529 -4.13 -18.35 5.76
N PRO A 530 -3.08 -17.82 6.40
CA PRO A 530 -2.17 -18.63 7.19
C PRO A 530 -2.76 -19.10 8.52
N TYR A 531 -4.03 -18.83 8.81
CA TYR A 531 -4.70 -19.22 10.06
C TYR A 531 -6.05 -19.85 9.69
N CYS A 532 -6.40 -20.96 10.34
CA CYS A 532 -7.74 -21.55 10.22
C CYS A 532 -8.81 -20.56 10.72
N PRO A 533 -10.10 -20.74 10.37
CA PRO A 533 -11.16 -19.81 10.77
C PRO A 533 -11.21 -19.50 12.27
N SER A 534 -11.05 -20.53 13.11
CA SER A 534 -11.01 -20.38 14.57
C SER A 534 -9.85 -19.48 15.02
N CYS A 535 -8.62 -19.82 14.61
CA CYS A 535 -7.43 -19.03 14.95
C CYS A 535 -7.41 -17.63 14.32
N ALA A 536 -8.03 -17.46 13.14
CA ALA A 536 -8.18 -16.16 12.50
C ALA A 536 -9.09 -15.23 13.33
N SER A 537 -10.14 -15.78 13.93
CA SER A 537 -11.02 -15.07 14.87
C SER A 537 -10.24 -14.61 16.11
N LEU A 538 -9.53 -15.54 16.76
CA LEU A 538 -8.69 -15.23 17.94
C LEU A 538 -7.62 -14.18 17.62
N ARG A 539 -6.95 -14.30 16.47
CA ARG A 539 -5.95 -13.32 16.02
C ARG A 539 -6.51 -11.90 15.86
N SER A 540 -7.77 -11.77 15.46
CA SER A 540 -8.41 -10.45 15.35
C SER A 540 -8.57 -9.78 16.72
N GLN A 541 -8.78 -10.59 17.77
CA GLN A 541 -8.90 -10.14 19.16
C GLN A 541 -7.54 -9.87 19.78
N SER A 542 -6.52 -10.68 19.49
CA SER A 542 -5.18 -10.54 20.07
C SER A 542 -4.61 -9.11 19.91
N LYS A 543 -4.84 -8.48 18.75
CA LYS A 543 -4.44 -7.09 18.50
C LYS A 543 -5.19 -6.06 19.34
N LYS A 544 -6.46 -6.32 19.66
CA LYS A 544 -7.30 -5.42 20.46
C LYS A 544 -6.91 -5.47 21.94
N PHE A 545 -6.56 -6.65 22.42
CA PHE A 545 -6.28 -6.91 23.85
C PHE A 545 -4.78 -6.94 24.18
N ASN A 546 -3.91 -6.58 23.24
CA ASN A 546 -2.45 -6.59 23.43
C ASN A 546 -1.88 -7.94 23.90
N VAL A 547 -2.44 -9.06 23.42
CA VAL A 547 -1.97 -10.42 23.68
C VAL A 547 -1.52 -11.12 22.40
N THR A 548 -0.73 -12.19 22.54
CA THR A 548 -0.31 -13.02 21.40
C THR A 548 -1.46 -13.92 20.94
N VAL A 549 -1.45 -14.32 19.66
CA VAL A 549 -2.47 -15.28 19.18
C VAL A 549 -2.21 -16.67 19.79
N GLU A 550 -0.95 -16.97 20.06
CA GLU A 550 -0.48 -18.18 20.72
C GLU A 550 -1.04 -18.32 22.14
N PHE A 551 -1.03 -17.24 22.94
CA PHE A 551 -1.68 -17.19 24.25
C PHE A 551 -3.17 -17.54 24.14
N LEU A 552 -3.89 -16.92 23.20
CA LEU A 552 -5.32 -17.18 23.02
C LEU A 552 -5.63 -18.61 22.54
N VAL A 553 -4.73 -19.21 21.76
CA VAL A 553 -4.88 -20.60 21.31
C VAL A 553 -4.66 -21.55 22.47
N ARG A 554 -3.63 -21.35 23.29
CA ARG A 554 -3.39 -22.12 24.51
C ARG A 554 -4.55 -21.98 25.50
N LEU A 555 -5.10 -20.78 25.64
CA LEU A 555 -6.28 -20.53 26.46
C LEU A 555 -7.51 -21.30 25.93
N ALA A 556 -7.71 -21.32 24.61
CA ALA A 556 -8.77 -22.11 23.99
C ALA A 556 -8.56 -23.61 24.22
N GLU A 557 -7.35 -24.12 24.02
CA GLU A 557 -6.99 -25.52 24.26
C GLU A 557 -7.21 -25.93 25.73
N ARG A 558 -6.80 -25.07 26.68
CA ARG A 558 -6.99 -25.31 28.11
C ARG A 558 -8.46 -25.31 28.51
N GLN A 559 -9.27 -24.49 27.85
CA GLN A 559 -10.70 -24.50 28.01
C GLN A 559 -11.40 -25.60 27.19
N GLU A 560 -10.66 -26.48 26.51
CA GLU A 560 -11.17 -27.54 25.63
C GLU A 560 -12.07 -27.03 24.51
N GLU A 561 -11.80 -25.81 24.04
CA GLU A 561 -12.65 -25.07 23.09
C GLU A 561 -14.10 -24.89 23.59
N LEU A 562 -14.29 -24.76 24.91
CA LEU A 562 -15.56 -24.48 25.57
C LEU A 562 -15.57 -23.13 26.29
N CYS A 563 -16.76 -22.63 26.60
CA CYS A 563 -16.93 -21.41 27.39
C CYS A 563 -16.28 -21.55 28.78
N GLY A 564 -15.55 -20.52 29.23
CA GLY A 564 -14.89 -20.50 30.53
C GLY A 564 -15.83 -20.51 31.74
N ILE A 565 -17.11 -20.20 31.54
CA ILE A 565 -18.14 -20.20 32.59
C ILE A 565 -19.05 -21.42 32.42
N CYS A 566 -19.91 -21.44 31.40
CA CYS A 566 -20.95 -22.46 31.28
C CYS A 566 -20.47 -23.77 30.63
N ARG A 567 -19.19 -23.86 30.22
CA ARG A 567 -18.61 -25.04 29.55
C ARG A 567 -19.36 -25.52 28.30
N THR A 568 -20.20 -24.69 27.68
CA THR A 568 -20.86 -25.02 26.40
C THR A 568 -20.07 -24.52 25.20
N ASN A 569 -20.30 -25.16 24.06
CA ASN A 569 -19.75 -24.71 22.78
C ASN A 569 -20.48 -23.43 22.31
N LYS A 570 -19.74 -22.47 21.77
CA LYS A 570 -20.28 -21.23 21.18
C LYS A 570 -20.99 -21.41 19.82
N GLY A 571 -21.00 -22.63 19.28
CA GLY A 571 -21.48 -22.92 17.93
C GLY A 571 -20.69 -22.14 16.86
N GLN A 572 -21.41 -21.55 15.90
CA GLN A 572 -20.82 -20.76 14.81
C GLN A 572 -20.39 -19.33 15.21
N ALA A 573 -20.73 -18.87 16.42
CA ALA A 573 -20.37 -17.52 16.88
C ALA A 573 -18.85 -17.39 17.10
N ALA A 574 -18.35 -16.16 17.25
CA ALA A 574 -16.97 -15.93 17.70
C ALA A 574 -16.88 -16.00 19.24
N TRP A 575 -15.72 -16.38 19.78
CA TRP A 575 -15.45 -16.24 21.22
C TRP A 575 -15.50 -14.77 21.62
N HIS A 576 -16.02 -14.48 22.80
CA HIS A 576 -15.80 -13.20 23.48
C HIS A 576 -14.61 -13.36 24.41
N LEU A 577 -13.70 -12.37 24.41
CA LEU A 577 -12.57 -12.35 25.31
C LEU A 577 -12.92 -11.50 26.52
N ASP A 578 -13.11 -12.15 27.65
CA ASP A 578 -13.39 -11.48 28.90
C ASP A 578 -12.11 -10.91 29.50
N HIS A 579 -12.25 -9.77 30.17
CA HIS A 579 -11.14 -9.08 30.81
C HIS A 579 -11.63 -8.23 31.97
N ASP A 580 -10.75 -8.04 32.94
CA ASP A 580 -11.01 -7.20 34.09
C ASP A 580 -11.03 -5.71 33.71
N HIS A 581 -12.21 -5.12 33.79
CA HIS A 581 -12.43 -3.69 33.53
C HIS A 581 -11.88 -2.78 34.63
N SER A 582 -11.55 -3.30 35.82
CA SER A 582 -10.90 -2.52 36.89
C SER A 582 -9.40 -2.33 36.62
N CYS A 583 -8.79 -3.22 35.84
CA CYS A 583 -7.34 -3.25 35.60
C CYS A 583 -6.86 -2.14 34.65
N CYS A 584 -7.66 -1.74 33.66
CA CYS A 584 -7.25 -0.76 32.66
C CYS A 584 -8.22 0.43 32.56
N PRO A 585 -7.77 1.68 32.76
CA PRO A 585 -8.62 2.85 32.57
C PRO A 585 -8.89 3.13 31.08
N GLY A 586 -10.16 3.35 30.73
CA GLY A 586 -10.61 3.71 29.36
C GLY A 586 -10.53 2.55 28.35
N ASP A 587 -10.16 2.84 27.10
CA ASP A 587 -10.09 1.85 26.01
C ASP A 587 -8.80 1.01 25.98
N THR A 588 -7.89 1.26 26.93
CA THR A 588 -6.60 0.56 26.98
C THR A 588 -6.75 -0.86 27.51
N ARG A 589 -5.97 -1.80 26.96
CA ARG A 589 -5.96 -3.21 27.37
C ARG A 589 -4.51 -3.63 27.48
N CYS A 590 -4.05 -3.90 28.70
CA CYS A 590 -2.64 -4.24 28.98
C CYS A 590 -2.27 -5.64 28.46
N GLY A 591 -3.24 -6.55 28.42
CA GLY A 591 -3.07 -7.95 28.02
C GLY A 591 -3.00 -8.92 29.21
N THR A 592 -2.59 -8.45 30.39
CA THR A 592 -2.65 -9.24 31.63
C THR A 592 -4.05 -9.29 32.23
N CYS A 593 -4.91 -8.31 31.92
CA CYS A 593 -6.29 -8.26 32.41
C CYS A 593 -7.22 -9.33 31.82
N VAL A 594 -6.79 -10.12 30.85
CA VAL A 594 -7.63 -11.14 30.20
C VAL A 594 -7.96 -12.26 31.19
N ARG A 595 -9.24 -12.65 31.30
CA ARG A 595 -9.70 -13.73 32.19
C ARG A 595 -9.96 -15.05 31.47
N GLY A 596 -10.64 -15.02 30.32
CA GLY A 596 -11.01 -16.25 29.62
C GLY A 596 -11.77 -16.04 28.32
N LEU A 597 -12.03 -17.12 27.60
CA LEU A 597 -12.88 -17.14 26.41
C LEU A 597 -14.31 -17.51 26.80
N LEU A 598 -15.27 -16.64 26.50
CA LEU A 598 -16.68 -16.80 26.87
C LEU A 598 -17.59 -16.88 25.64
N CYS A 599 -18.71 -17.60 25.78
CA CYS A 599 -19.80 -17.52 24.83
C CYS A 599 -20.50 -16.15 24.93
N HIS A 600 -21.26 -15.77 23.90
CA HIS A 600 -21.94 -14.48 23.87
C HIS A 600 -22.86 -14.28 25.09
N ALA A 601 -23.68 -15.27 25.44
CA ALA A 601 -24.63 -15.18 26.53
C ALA A 601 -23.96 -14.97 27.90
N CYS A 602 -22.93 -15.77 28.22
CA CYS A 602 -22.18 -15.61 29.46
C CYS A 602 -21.50 -14.25 29.54
N ASN A 603 -20.91 -13.76 28.44
CA ASN A 603 -20.22 -12.48 28.44
C ASN A 603 -21.17 -11.29 28.56
N THR A 604 -22.25 -11.23 27.76
CA THR A 604 -23.08 -10.01 27.64
C THR A 604 -24.28 -10.00 28.57
N ARG A 605 -24.84 -11.17 28.92
CA ARG A 605 -26.05 -11.27 29.74
C ARG A 605 -25.78 -11.79 31.15
N GLY A 606 -24.76 -12.63 31.32
CA GLY A 606 -24.36 -13.15 32.62
C GLY A 606 -23.40 -12.19 33.33
N LEU A 607 -22.12 -12.27 32.97
CA LEU A 607 -21.03 -11.62 33.68
C LEU A 607 -21.13 -10.08 33.66
N ALA A 608 -21.46 -9.48 32.51
CA ALA A 608 -21.59 -8.03 32.41
C ALA A 608 -22.64 -7.42 33.34
N TRP A 609 -23.76 -8.10 33.57
CA TRP A 609 -24.78 -7.67 34.54
C TRP A 609 -24.32 -7.96 35.97
N TYR A 610 -23.77 -9.15 36.20
CA TYR A 610 -23.36 -9.61 37.52
C TYR A 610 -22.24 -8.74 38.15
N GLU A 611 -21.27 -8.28 37.35
CA GLU A 611 -20.21 -7.38 37.82
C GLU A 611 -20.72 -5.98 38.18
N GLN A 612 -21.89 -5.56 37.70
CA GLN A 612 -22.49 -4.28 38.08
C GLN A 612 -23.19 -4.35 39.44
N LEU A 613 -23.46 -5.55 39.96
CA LEU A 613 -24.03 -5.72 41.29
C LEU A 613 -22.98 -5.38 42.38
N PRO A 614 -23.42 -4.77 43.50
CA PRO A 614 -22.63 -4.69 44.72
C PRO A 614 -22.10 -6.08 45.13
N SER A 615 -20.90 -6.13 45.72
CA SER A 615 -20.23 -7.39 46.07
C SER A 615 -21.09 -8.32 46.93
N HIS A 616 -21.85 -7.80 47.88
CA HIS A 616 -22.73 -8.59 48.75
C HIS A 616 -23.92 -9.24 48.02
N LEU A 617 -24.26 -8.80 46.81
CA LEU A 617 -25.32 -9.39 45.96
C LEU A 617 -24.76 -10.38 44.93
N ARG A 618 -23.43 -10.55 44.85
CA ARG A 618 -22.78 -11.50 43.96
C ARG A 618 -22.75 -12.89 44.61
N THR A 619 -23.90 -13.54 44.66
CA THR A 619 -24.10 -14.83 45.35
C THR A 619 -24.06 -16.05 44.44
N PHE A 620 -23.93 -15.88 43.13
CA PHE A 620 -23.93 -16.99 42.18
C PHE A 620 -22.53 -17.61 42.04
N GLN A 621 -22.35 -18.75 42.73
CA GLN A 621 -21.05 -19.41 42.89
C GLN A 621 -20.31 -19.62 41.57
N LEU A 622 -20.99 -20.09 40.51
CA LEU A 622 -20.34 -20.38 39.21
C LEU A 622 -19.65 -19.13 38.60
N LEU A 623 -20.22 -17.94 38.78
CA LEU A 623 -19.60 -16.70 38.29
C LEU A 623 -18.48 -16.23 39.22
N ASN A 624 -18.64 -16.42 40.53
CA ASN A 624 -17.58 -16.11 41.50
C ASN A 624 -16.35 -16.99 41.27
N ASP A 625 -16.53 -18.29 41.06
CA ASP A 625 -15.44 -19.23 40.75
C ASP A 625 -14.64 -18.78 39.52
N TYR A 626 -15.34 -18.31 38.47
CA TYR A 626 -14.71 -17.78 37.26
C TYR A 626 -13.94 -16.47 37.51
N LEU A 627 -14.50 -15.57 38.33
CA LEU A 627 -13.88 -14.29 38.66
C LEU A 627 -12.64 -14.46 39.54
N ASP A 628 -12.71 -15.38 40.51
CA ASP A 628 -11.64 -15.64 41.49
C ASP A 628 -10.52 -16.49 40.89
N ASN A 629 -10.87 -17.44 40.01
CA ASN A 629 -9.92 -18.37 39.38
C ASN A 629 -10.06 -18.37 37.85
N PRO A 630 -9.75 -17.23 37.18
CA PRO A 630 -9.98 -17.12 35.76
C PRO A 630 -9.03 -18.04 34.95
N PRO A 631 -9.51 -18.70 33.89
CA PRO A 631 -8.73 -19.65 33.08
C PRO A 631 -7.37 -19.12 32.57
N ALA A 632 -7.27 -17.80 32.33
CA ALA A 632 -6.05 -17.15 31.87
C ALA A 632 -4.95 -17.06 32.93
N HIS A 633 -5.28 -17.07 34.23
CA HIS A 633 -4.31 -16.87 35.31
C HIS A 633 -3.24 -17.97 35.35
N ILE A 634 -3.64 -19.22 35.09
CA ILE A 634 -2.75 -20.39 35.03
C ILE A 634 -1.69 -20.25 33.92
N LEU A 635 -2.03 -19.58 32.82
CA LEU A 635 -1.12 -19.35 31.69
C LEU A 635 -0.21 -18.13 31.90
N GLN A 636 -0.52 -17.27 32.86
CA GLN A 636 0.26 -16.08 33.20
C GLN A 636 1.25 -16.34 34.35
N SER A 637 0.99 -17.34 35.20
CA SER A 637 1.84 -17.72 36.35
C SER A 637 2.99 -18.67 35.99
N THR A 638 2.94 -19.28 34.81
CA THR A 638 4.09 -19.99 34.24
C THR A 638 4.94 -18.98 33.48
N ASP A 639 6.26 -18.97 33.71
CA ASP A 639 7.27 -18.06 33.12
C ASP A 639 7.38 -18.12 31.57
N GLU A 640 6.37 -18.68 30.90
CA GLU A 640 6.17 -18.71 29.45
C GLU A 640 5.26 -17.58 28.93
N ALA A 641 4.87 -16.62 29.79
CA ALA A 641 4.07 -15.47 29.40
C ALA A 641 4.96 -14.33 28.88
N LEU A 642 5.11 -14.24 27.54
CA LEU A 642 4.94 -13.01 26.71
C LEU A 642 5.33 -13.24 25.24
#